data_AF-A0A8X6RFZ5-F1
#
_entry.id   AF-A0A8X6RFZ5-F1
#
_cell.length_a   1.000
_cell.length_b   1.000
_cell.length_c   1.000
_cell.angle_alpha   90.00
_cell.angle_beta   90.00
_cell.angle_gamma   90.00
#
_symmetry.space_group_name_H-M   'P 1'
#
loop_
_entity.id
_entity.type
_entity.pdbx_description
1 polymer ?
#
loop_
_entity_poly.entity_id
_entity_poly.type
_entity_poly.pdbx_seq_one_letter_code
_entity_poly.pdbx_strand_id
1 'polypeptide(L)'
;MPTQEEKWLEFSNHKFKLPVPYVIYADLECILEKINSCEQDPKISSTESIAKHVPCGFAYVIVGPDGTMVKPPTVFRGKNAIDQFLTKLLDEEKSILDILRFVKPMVFSMTDEENFKSSTLCSICGNPLNGDAVRDHDHLTGAYRGAAHNRCNLNFKLATYIPVVIHNLRNYDGHFLIQGIGKFKEKRIQCIPENSEKFISFTLSSLRFIDSFQFLNTSLEKLAQNLKPCQFHLCNKYFASNAQFITRKGCYPYEYFDSFSKFYETQLPPQSAFFNSLTNENVSREDYEYAHDIWNIFQMHTLGDYHDLYVTVDVLLLSDIFENFRTLCQNYYKIDPCHTYTAPGLAWQACLKMTKVRLELLTDIDMHLFIEKGIRGGVAMISHRYAKANNAYLSNYDSSLPSSYIIYLDANNLYGWAMSQHLPTHDFSWTDEDVNFMNVPDDSEIGYIFEVDLEYPDELHDLHNCYPLAPEKIELYHPSFMEHSKKFVLLPEERLQNFVSEQLSELDEKMQSILRNKNMNDSEKVTLYLQILRKYVNFPFPKEINEDMQEPQMEFKNSNAEDLKSVILNEDSKEALGFIKQETSAENIEQEIEKSAPKKYKAIIKKIILFIQKHREEIYWTPDKELIVDGKIIRNTNVVHLITHLVRDRKIKPFGFESFDEFLKRKNFPSNFVKNKYLKTKTLYAKPLSWIDY
;
A
#
# COMPACT_ATOMS: atom_id res chain seq x y z
N MET A 1 2.66 13.09 -12.10
CA MET A 1 1.93 12.87 -13.36
C MET A 1 2.91 12.42 -14.42
N PRO A 2 2.55 11.46 -15.30
CA PRO A 2 3.37 11.07 -16.44
C PRO A 2 3.58 12.26 -17.39
N THR A 3 4.73 12.29 -18.06
CA THR A 3 4.99 13.27 -19.13
C THR A 3 4.23 12.92 -20.41
N GLN A 4 4.16 13.83 -21.38
CA GLN A 4 3.54 13.54 -22.69
C GLN A 4 4.24 12.40 -23.44
N GLU A 5 5.53 12.18 -23.19
CA GLU A 5 6.30 11.07 -23.77
C GLU A 5 6.01 9.73 -23.05
N GLU A 6 5.66 9.79 -21.76
CA GLU A 6 5.40 8.62 -20.90
C GLU A 6 3.90 8.32 -20.72
N LYS A 7 3.03 9.04 -21.43
CA LYS A 7 1.57 8.91 -21.28
C LYS A 7 1.03 7.57 -21.76
N TRP A 8 1.79 6.81 -22.55
CA TRP A 8 1.31 5.56 -23.12
C TRP A 8 1.74 4.37 -22.27
N LEU A 9 0.75 3.64 -21.78
CA LEU A 9 0.92 2.38 -21.09
C LEU A 9 0.57 1.22 -22.02
N GLU A 10 1.55 0.34 -22.25
CA GLU A 10 1.43 -0.87 -23.05
C GLU A 10 2.39 -1.95 -22.52
N PHE A 11 2.26 -3.18 -23.00
CA PHE A 11 3.16 -4.25 -22.59
C PHE A 11 4.58 -4.07 -23.16
N SER A 12 5.49 -3.58 -22.33
CA SER A 12 6.90 -3.34 -22.68
C SER A 12 7.89 -4.29 -21.99
N ASN A 13 7.47 -5.05 -20.96
CA ASN A 13 8.34 -5.91 -20.17
C ASN A 13 8.59 -7.28 -20.82
N HIS A 14 9.19 -7.31 -22.02
CA HIS A 14 9.39 -8.57 -22.75
C HIS A 14 10.21 -9.62 -21.99
N LYS A 15 11.14 -9.21 -21.10
CA LYS A 15 11.89 -10.13 -20.24
C LYS A 15 10.99 -11.00 -19.36
N PHE A 16 9.78 -10.55 -19.03
CA PHE A 16 8.85 -11.30 -18.18
C PHE A 16 8.33 -12.59 -18.84
N LYS A 17 8.49 -12.70 -20.17
CA LYS A 17 8.11 -13.90 -20.91
C LYS A 17 9.14 -15.02 -20.79
N LEU A 18 10.35 -14.72 -20.33
CA LEU A 18 11.37 -15.72 -20.03
C LEU A 18 11.12 -16.23 -18.62
N PRO A 19 11.24 -17.55 -18.38
CA PRO A 19 11.29 -18.05 -17.02
C PRO A 19 12.50 -17.49 -16.27
N VAL A 20 12.32 -17.13 -15.00
CA VAL A 20 13.43 -16.83 -14.10
C VAL A 20 14.22 -18.13 -13.87
N PRO A 21 15.52 -18.19 -14.22
CA PRO A 21 16.23 -19.47 -14.30
C PRO A 21 16.40 -20.20 -12.97
N TYR A 22 16.61 -19.46 -11.88
CA TYR A 22 16.84 -20.03 -10.55
C TYR A 22 15.89 -19.40 -9.54
N VAL A 23 15.22 -20.23 -8.75
CA VAL A 23 14.31 -19.82 -7.69
C VAL A 23 14.66 -20.57 -6.42
N ILE A 24 14.70 -19.85 -5.30
CA ILE A 24 14.93 -20.42 -3.97
C ILE A 24 13.57 -20.46 -3.27
N TYR A 25 13.18 -21.61 -2.76
CA TYR A 25 12.01 -21.76 -1.88
C TYR A 25 12.52 -21.99 -0.48
N ALA A 26 11.96 -21.31 0.51
CA ALA A 26 12.42 -21.40 1.88
C ALA A 26 11.28 -21.28 2.89
N ASP A 27 11.55 -21.76 4.09
CA ASP A 27 10.68 -21.66 5.24
C ASP A 27 11.53 -21.58 6.51
N LEU A 28 11.03 -20.88 7.53
CA LEU A 28 11.71 -20.73 8.81
C LEU A 28 10.79 -21.14 9.94
N GLU A 29 11.39 -21.68 10.99
CA GLU A 29 10.68 -22.12 12.16
C GLU A 29 11.21 -21.45 13.42
N CYS A 30 10.31 -21.24 14.38
CA CYS A 30 10.61 -20.57 15.64
C CYS A 30 10.31 -21.49 16.82
N ILE A 31 11.12 -21.35 17.88
CA ILE A 31 10.69 -21.75 19.22
C ILE A 31 9.88 -20.61 19.84
N LEU A 32 8.94 -20.97 20.72
CA LEU A 32 8.07 -20.05 21.44
C LEU A 32 8.54 -19.92 22.89
N GLU A 33 9.51 -19.04 23.14
CA GLU A 33 10.00 -18.76 24.50
C GLU A 33 8.89 -18.09 25.31
N LYS A 34 8.40 -18.74 26.37
CA LYS A 34 7.33 -18.19 27.20
C LYS A 34 7.76 -16.90 27.89
N ILE A 35 6.90 -15.89 27.86
CA ILE A 35 7.12 -14.62 28.56
C ILE A 35 6.36 -14.66 29.88
N ASN A 36 7.08 -14.46 31.00
CA ASN A 36 6.43 -14.20 32.28
C ASN A 36 6.17 -12.70 32.38
N SER A 37 4.93 -12.26 32.19
CA SER A 37 4.53 -10.87 32.43
C SER A 37 3.81 -10.70 33.77
N CYS A 38 3.94 -9.52 34.37
CA CYS A 38 3.11 -9.06 35.49
C CYS A 38 1.65 -8.87 35.03
N GLU A 39 0.68 -8.86 35.95
CA GLU A 39 -0.72 -8.55 35.65
C GLU A 39 -0.85 -7.23 34.86
N GLN A 40 -1.74 -7.23 33.85
CA GLN A 40 -1.98 -6.06 33.00
C GLN A 40 -2.51 -4.87 33.83
N ASP A 41 -2.03 -3.66 33.52
CA ASP A 41 -2.78 -2.43 33.81
C ASP A 41 -3.65 -2.09 32.58
N PRO A 42 -4.98 -2.27 32.66
CA PRO A 42 -5.91 -1.98 31.56
C PRO A 42 -5.89 -0.52 31.10
N LYS A 43 -5.25 0.39 31.86
CA LYS A 43 -5.10 1.80 31.50
C LYS A 43 -3.93 2.07 30.56
N ILE A 44 -3.03 1.11 30.35
CA ILE A 44 -1.77 1.32 29.60
C ILE A 44 -1.65 0.35 28.40
N SER A 45 -2.10 -0.90 28.50
CA SER A 45 -2.18 -1.82 27.35
C SER A 45 -3.22 -2.91 27.56
N SER A 46 -4.01 -3.19 26.53
CA SER A 46 -4.94 -4.34 26.46
C SER A 46 -4.33 -5.57 25.78
N THR A 47 -3.08 -5.49 25.29
CA THR A 47 -2.41 -6.59 24.59
C THR A 47 -1.51 -7.37 25.54
N GLU A 48 -1.73 -8.69 25.64
CA GLU A 48 -0.90 -9.61 26.43
C GLU A 48 0.11 -10.30 25.50
N SER A 49 1.40 -10.17 25.80
CA SER A 49 2.46 -10.87 25.06
C SER A 49 2.71 -12.24 25.71
N ILE A 50 2.20 -13.29 25.08
CA ILE A 50 2.24 -14.66 25.63
C ILE A 50 3.57 -15.38 25.42
N ALA A 51 4.23 -15.15 24.27
CA ALA A 51 5.46 -15.83 23.90
C ALA A 51 6.32 -14.96 22.98
N LYS A 52 7.63 -15.16 23.07
CA LYS A 52 8.62 -14.57 22.19
C LYS A 52 9.04 -15.61 21.15
N HIS A 53 8.79 -15.29 19.90
CA HIS A 53 9.17 -16.13 18.77
C HIS A 53 10.68 -15.97 18.49
N VAL A 54 11.44 -17.04 18.62
CA VAL A 54 12.89 -17.06 18.36
C VAL A 54 13.19 -18.01 17.21
N PRO A 55 13.69 -17.51 16.07
CA PRO A 55 14.07 -18.35 14.93
C PRO A 55 15.07 -19.43 15.34
N CYS A 56 14.68 -20.68 15.12
CA CYS A 56 15.40 -21.87 15.60
C CYS A 56 15.84 -22.80 14.47
N GLY A 57 15.25 -22.69 13.30
CA GLY A 57 15.63 -23.48 12.14
C GLY A 57 15.10 -22.92 10.83
N PHE A 58 15.59 -23.45 9.73
CA PHE A 58 15.10 -23.17 8.39
C PHE A 58 15.40 -24.34 7.46
N ALA A 59 14.66 -24.41 6.36
CA ALA A 59 15.08 -25.13 5.18
C ALA A 59 14.98 -24.23 3.94
N TYR A 60 15.78 -24.56 2.92
CA TYR A 60 15.56 -24.03 1.58
C TYR A 60 15.96 -25.03 0.50
N VAL A 61 15.34 -24.91 -0.66
CA VAL A 61 15.68 -25.65 -1.88
C VAL A 61 15.87 -24.69 -3.05
N ILE A 62 16.81 -25.00 -3.93
CA ILE A 62 17.07 -24.22 -5.15
C ILE A 62 16.58 -25.03 -6.34
N VAL A 63 15.63 -24.48 -7.08
CA VAL A 63 15.12 -25.05 -8.32
C VAL A 63 15.82 -24.37 -9.50
N GLY A 64 16.40 -25.18 -10.38
CA GLY A 64 17.14 -24.74 -11.56
C GLY A 64 16.26 -24.55 -12.81
N PRO A 65 16.86 -24.18 -13.95
CA PRO A 65 16.13 -23.85 -15.17
C PRO A 65 15.43 -25.06 -15.83
N ASP A 66 15.82 -26.28 -15.45
CA ASP A 66 15.20 -27.53 -15.89
C ASP A 66 14.02 -27.96 -15.01
N GLY A 67 13.65 -27.14 -14.01
CA GLY A 67 12.60 -27.45 -13.04
C GLY A 67 13.01 -28.49 -12.01
N THR A 68 14.30 -28.79 -11.87
CA THR A 68 14.80 -29.75 -10.88
C THR A 68 15.62 -29.09 -9.78
N MET A 69 15.73 -29.77 -8.64
CA MET A 69 16.59 -29.31 -7.54
C MET A 69 18.05 -29.30 -8.00
N VAL A 70 18.73 -28.16 -7.81
CA VAL A 70 20.17 -28.01 -8.11
C VAL A 70 21.01 -28.88 -7.17
N LYS A 71 20.56 -29.03 -5.93
CA LYS A 71 21.18 -29.81 -4.87
C LYS A 71 20.13 -30.24 -3.83
N PRO A 72 20.42 -31.20 -2.95
CA PRO A 72 19.51 -31.54 -1.84
C PRO A 72 19.12 -30.32 -0.99
N PRO A 73 17.91 -30.29 -0.40
CA PRO A 73 17.48 -29.22 0.49
C PRO A 73 18.51 -28.95 1.58
N THR A 74 18.77 -27.67 1.83
CA THR A 74 19.65 -27.23 2.90
C THR A 74 18.82 -26.98 4.14
N VAL A 75 19.10 -27.73 5.20
CA VAL A 75 18.40 -27.64 6.49
C VAL A 75 19.38 -27.16 7.55
N PHE A 76 18.91 -26.31 8.45
CA PHE A 76 19.66 -25.87 9.60
C PHE A 76 18.75 -25.77 10.80
N ARG A 77 19.25 -26.20 11.95
CA ARG A 77 18.63 -26.00 13.25
C ARG A 77 19.68 -25.55 14.25
N GLY A 78 19.38 -24.50 14.99
CA GLY A 78 20.25 -23.95 16.03
C GLY A 78 20.04 -22.47 16.27
N LYS A 79 20.85 -21.92 17.17
CA LYS A 79 20.88 -20.48 17.43
C LYS A 79 21.37 -19.72 16.20
N ASN A 80 20.99 -18.46 16.09
CA ASN A 80 21.35 -17.58 14.96
C ASN A 80 20.84 -18.08 13.60
N ALA A 81 19.67 -18.74 13.58
CA ALA A 81 19.08 -19.28 12.35
C ALA A 81 18.98 -18.23 11.22
N ILE A 82 18.58 -16.99 11.52
CA ILE A 82 18.50 -15.91 10.53
C ILE A 82 19.87 -15.56 9.93
N ASP A 83 20.90 -15.43 10.76
CA ASP A 83 22.23 -15.05 10.28
C ASP A 83 22.83 -16.17 9.41
N GLN A 84 22.63 -17.43 9.81
CA GLN A 84 23.02 -18.60 9.03
C GLN A 84 22.24 -18.70 7.72
N PHE A 85 20.94 -18.41 7.74
CA PHE A 85 20.09 -18.41 6.57
C PHE A 85 20.58 -17.38 5.55
N LEU A 86 20.71 -16.12 5.96
CA LEU A 86 21.15 -15.02 5.08
C LEU A 86 22.57 -15.26 4.55
N THR A 87 23.49 -15.74 5.40
CA THR A 87 24.86 -16.06 4.97
C THR A 87 24.87 -17.13 3.89
N LYS A 88 24.15 -18.25 4.11
CA LYS A 88 24.06 -19.32 3.11
C LYS A 88 23.41 -18.84 1.83
N LEU A 89 22.33 -18.05 1.89
CA LEU A 89 21.70 -17.50 0.69
C LEU A 89 22.65 -16.59 -0.12
N LEU A 90 23.52 -15.81 0.53
CA LEU A 90 24.52 -15.00 -0.15
C LEU A 90 25.61 -15.86 -0.84
N ASP A 91 25.95 -17.03 -0.27
CA ASP A 91 26.84 -17.99 -0.90
C ASP A 91 26.19 -18.65 -2.14
N GLU A 92 24.89 -18.99 -2.05
CA GLU A 92 24.10 -19.46 -3.19
C GLU A 92 23.98 -18.39 -4.27
N GLU A 93 23.72 -17.14 -3.88
CA GLU A 93 23.63 -15.99 -4.77
C GLU A 93 24.89 -15.88 -5.62
N LYS A 94 26.07 -15.95 -4.98
CA LYS A 94 27.36 -15.88 -5.69
C LYS A 94 27.48 -17.00 -6.72
N SER A 95 27.20 -18.23 -6.31
CA SER A 95 27.31 -19.42 -7.16
C SER A 95 26.37 -19.35 -8.37
N ILE A 96 25.13 -18.91 -8.16
CA ILE A 96 24.12 -18.76 -9.22
C ILE A 96 24.49 -17.61 -10.16
N LEU A 97 24.94 -16.47 -9.63
CA LEU A 97 25.32 -15.32 -10.46
C LEU A 97 26.53 -15.60 -11.35
N ASP A 98 27.49 -16.39 -10.87
CA ASP A 98 28.64 -16.79 -11.68
C ASP A 98 28.22 -17.63 -12.90
N ILE A 99 27.18 -18.46 -12.77
CA ILE A 99 26.55 -19.19 -13.88
C ILE A 99 25.80 -18.21 -14.81
N LEU A 100 24.95 -17.34 -14.25
CA LEU A 100 24.12 -16.41 -15.03
C LEU A 100 24.92 -15.36 -15.80
N ARG A 101 26.13 -15.02 -15.34
CA ARG A 101 27.04 -14.08 -16.03
C ARG A 101 27.72 -14.70 -17.25
N PHE A 102 27.82 -16.04 -17.30
CA PHE A 102 28.40 -16.72 -18.44
C PHE A 102 27.38 -16.81 -19.57
N VAL A 103 27.60 -16.03 -20.64
CA VAL A 103 26.79 -16.09 -21.86
C VAL A 103 27.37 -17.18 -22.77
N LYS A 104 26.64 -18.28 -22.91
CA LYS A 104 27.05 -19.36 -23.80
C LYS A 104 27.00 -18.89 -25.27
N PRO A 105 28.05 -19.12 -26.06
CA PRO A 105 28.06 -18.74 -27.47
C PRO A 105 26.89 -19.33 -28.24
N MET A 106 26.33 -18.54 -29.16
CA MET A 106 25.20 -18.94 -29.98
C MET A 106 25.54 -20.17 -30.84
N VAL A 107 24.74 -21.22 -30.71
CA VAL A 107 24.71 -22.37 -31.60
C VAL A 107 23.83 -21.99 -32.79
N PHE A 108 24.43 -21.90 -33.97
CA PHE A 108 23.78 -21.34 -35.15
C PHE A 108 24.02 -22.23 -36.37
N SER A 109 22.98 -22.93 -36.81
CA SER A 109 23.03 -23.85 -37.95
C SER A 109 22.75 -23.16 -39.28
N MET A 110 22.96 -23.86 -40.41
CA MET A 110 22.59 -23.34 -41.73
C MET A 110 21.07 -23.11 -41.85
N THR A 111 20.26 -23.97 -41.24
CA THR A 111 18.80 -23.81 -41.18
C THR A 111 18.41 -22.56 -40.39
N ASP A 112 19.14 -22.23 -39.33
CA ASP A 112 18.90 -20.99 -38.56
C ASP A 112 19.23 -19.74 -39.37
N GLU A 113 20.28 -19.78 -40.22
CA GLU A 113 20.61 -18.70 -41.15
C GLU A 113 19.50 -18.48 -42.19
N GLU A 114 18.92 -19.56 -42.74
CA GLU A 114 17.77 -19.49 -43.65
C GLU A 114 16.53 -18.92 -42.95
N ASN A 115 16.24 -19.39 -41.73
CA ASN A 115 15.15 -18.88 -40.90
C ASN A 115 15.33 -17.40 -40.58
N PHE A 116 16.54 -16.97 -40.22
CA PHE A 116 16.84 -15.55 -39.97
C PHE A 116 16.61 -14.69 -41.22
N LYS A 117 17.12 -15.10 -42.38
CA LYS A 117 16.99 -14.35 -43.64
C LYS A 117 15.56 -14.26 -44.16
N SER A 118 14.76 -15.30 -43.95
CA SER A 118 13.35 -15.35 -44.37
C SER A 118 12.39 -14.68 -43.38
N SER A 119 12.85 -14.36 -42.16
CA SER A 119 12.02 -13.75 -41.13
C SER A 119 11.65 -12.31 -41.47
N THR A 120 10.35 -12.03 -41.51
CA THR A 120 9.80 -10.67 -41.70
C THR A 120 9.29 -10.03 -40.40
N LEU A 121 9.03 -10.85 -39.38
CA LEU A 121 8.49 -10.45 -38.08
C LEU A 121 9.50 -10.75 -36.97
N CYS A 122 9.50 -9.90 -35.94
CA CYS A 122 10.29 -10.10 -34.74
C CYS A 122 9.71 -11.25 -33.90
N SER A 123 10.53 -12.25 -33.55
CA SER A 123 10.15 -13.38 -32.71
C SER A 123 9.69 -12.99 -31.30
N ILE A 124 10.14 -11.84 -30.80
CA ILE A 124 9.86 -11.36 -29.44
C ILE A 124 8.54 -10.58 -29.36
N CYS A 125 8.37 -9.50 -30.15
CA CYS A 125 7.18 -8.65 -30.07
C CYS A 125 6.10 -8.99 -31.12
N GLY A 126 6.45 -9.72 -32.18
CA GLY A 126 5.55 -10.06 -33.28
C GLY A 126 5.37 -8.98 -34.35
N ASN A 127 6.03 -7.81 -34.21
CA ASN A 127 5.92 -6.70 -35.17
C ASN A 127 6.93 -6.84 -36.32
N PRO A 128 6.70 -6.19 -37.49
CA PRO A 128 7.62 -6.22 -38.63
C PRO A 128 9.03 -5.71 -38.30
N LEU A 129 10.06 -6.38 -38.83
CA LEU A 129 11.48 -6.10 -38.53
C LEU A 129 12.05 -4.85 -39.23
N ASN A 130 11.41 -4.32 -40.28
CA ASN A 130 11.77 -3.03 -40.91
C ASN A 130 13.28 -2.74 -41.13
N GLY A 131 14.11 -3.78 -41.32
CA GLY A 131 15.55 -3.66 -41.55
C GLY A 131 16.47 -3.60 -40.30
N ASP A 132 15.96 -3.75 -39.07
CA ASP A 132 16.76 -3.70 -37.82
C ASP A 132 16.99 -5.08 -37.17
N ALA A 133 16.85 -6.14 -37.96
CA ALA A 133 16.88 -7.52 -37.50
C ALA A 133 18.25 -7.93 -36.91
N VAL A 134 18.22 -8.42 -35.68
CA VAL A 134 19.35 -9.05 -34.98
C VAL A 134 19.01 -10.48 -34.59
N ARG A 135 20.03 -11.28 -34.30
CA ARG A 135 19.88 -12.69 -33.90
C ARG A 135 19.75 -12.78 -32.38
N ASP A 136 18.58 -13.18 -31.90
CA ASP A 136 18.33 -13.48 -30.48
C ASP A 136 18.71 -14.94 -30.18
N HIS A 137 19.31 -15.18 -29.02
CA HIS A 137 19.65 -16.52 -28.57
C HIS A 137 19.54 -16.64 -27.05
N ASP A 138 19.39 -17.88 -26.59
CA ASP A 138 19.38 -18.21 -25.19
C ASP A 138 20.80 -18.17 -24.60
N HIS A 139 21.03 -17.33 -23.60
CA HIS A 139 22.34 -17.21 -22.96
C HIS A 139 22.76 -18.43 -22.12
N LEU A 140 21.83 -19.29 -21.71
CA LEU A 140 22.14 -20.52 -20.96
C LEU A 140 22.45 -21.68 -21.90
N THR A 141 21.63 -21.88 -22.93
CA THR A 141 21.76 -23.05 -23.82
C THR A 141 22.59 -22.77 -25.08
N GLY A 142 22.72 -21.49 -25.46
CA GLY A 142 23.27 -21.04 -26.73
C GLY A 142 22.27 -21.14 -27.90
N ALA A 143 21.07 -21.67 -27.69
CA ALA A 143 20.13 -21.95 -28.77
C ALA A 143 19.62 -20.65 -29.41
N TYR A 144 19.65 -20.58 -30.74
CA TYR A 144 19.02 -19.51 -31.50
C TYR A 144 17.50 -19.51 -31.29
N ARG A 145 16.92 -18.32 -31.05
CA ARG A 145 15.49 -18.15 -30.75
C ARG A 145 14.73 -17.47 -31.89
N GLY A 146 15.40 -16.68 -32.72
CA GLY A 146 14.78 -16.03 -33.87
C GLY A 146 15.35 -14.66 -34.20
N ALA A 147 14.84 -14.07 -35.29
CA ALA A 147 15.14 -12.69 -35.66
C ALA A 147 14.34 -11.75 -34.77
N ALA A 148 14.99 -10.71 -34.23
CA ALA A 148 14.35 -9.74 -33.35
C ALA A 148 14.76 -8.31 -33.68
N HIS A 149 13.95 -7.31 -33.30
CA HIS A 149 14.42 -5.92 -33.27
C HIS A 149 15.59 -5.80 -32.30
N ASN A 150 16.56 -4.93 -32.60
CA ASN A 150 17.69 -4.68 -31.68
C ASN A 150 17.21 -4.28 -30.28
N ARG A 151 16.19 -3.41 -30.19
CA ARG A 151 15.59 -2.99 -28.91
C ARG A 151 14.92 -4.15 -28.16
N CYS A 152 14.19 -4.99 -28.88
CA CYS A 152 13.52 -6.15 -28.28
C CYS A 152 14.55 -7.14 -27.73
N ASN A 153 15.61 -7.43 -28.49
CA ASN A 153 16.72 -8.28 -28.08
C ASN A 153 17.40 -7.76 -26.79
N LEU A 154 17.73 -6.47 -26.72
CA LEU A 154 18.34 -5.86 -25.53
C LEU A 154 17.46 -5.93 -24.28
N ASN A 155 16.13 -5.87 -24.45
CA ASN A 155 15.17 -5.98 -23.36
C ASN A 155 14.92 -7.45 -22.97
N PHE A 156 15.05 -8.39 -23.90
CA PHE A 156 14.72 -9.82 -23.71
C PHE A 156 15.88 -10.61 -23.10
N LYS A 157 16.32 -10.16 -21.93
CA LYS A 157 17.42 -10.76 -21.17
C LYS A 157 16.92 -11.54 -19.96
N LEU A 158 17.71 -12.54 -19.55
CA LEU A 158 17.48 -13.27 -18.30
C LEU A 158 17.49 -12.32 -17.09
N ALA A 159 16.68 -12.64 -16.09
CA ALA A 159 16.69 -11.92 -14.83
C ALA A 159 18.04 -12.08 -14.14
N THR A 160 18.58 -10.98 -13.61
CA THR A 160 19.80 -10.97 -12.80
C THR A 160 19.53 -11.03 -11.30
N TYR A 161 18.25 -11.07 -10.90
CA TYR A 161 17.85 -11.28 -9.52
C TYR A 161 17.37 -12.71 -9.35
N ILE A 162 17.48 -13.22 -8.12
CA ILE A 162 17.14 -14.57 -7.71
C ILE A 162 15.97 -14.46 -6.74
N PRO A 163 14.76 -14.90 -7.11
CA PRO A 163 13.62 -14.91 -6.21
C PRO A 163 13.84 -15.87 -5.04
N VAL A 164 13.57 -15.40 -3.83
CA VAL A 164 13.47 -16.20 -2.60
C VAL A 164 12.00 -16.20 -2.21
N VAL A 165 11.31 -17.30 -2.44
CA VAL A 165 9.88 -17.45 -2.24
C VAL A 165 9.63 -18.10 -0.87
N ILE A 166 8.91 -17.38 -0.01
CA ILE A 166 8.50 -17.84 1.32
C ILE A 166 6.99 -17.62 1.43
N HIS A 167 6.27 -18.58 2.01
CA HIS A 167 4.81 -18.49 2.12
C HIS A 167 4.40 -17.63 3.32
N ASN A 168 3.57 -16.62 3.09
CA ASN A 168 3.15 -15.66 4.12
C ASN A 168 4.31 -14.81 4.70
N LEU A 169 5.37 -14.62 3.90
CA LEU A 169 6.57 -13.85 4.24
C LEU A 169 6.23 -12.49 4.88
N ARG A 170 5.30 -11.74 4.28
CA ARG A 170 5.02 -10.36 4.66
C ARG A 170 4.55 -10.23 6.11
N ASN A 171 3.81 -11.23 6.60
CA ASN A 171 3.15 -11.16 7.90
C ASN A 171 3.95 -11.84 9.03
N TYR A 172 5.01 -12.60 8.71
CA TYR A 172 5.73 -13.39 9.70
C TYR A 172 7.25 -13.36 9.48
N ASP A 173 7.78 -14.22 8.62
CA ASP A 173 9.23 -14.41 8.42
C ASP A 173 9.97 -13.14 8.02
N GLY A 174 9.30 -12.27 7.26
CA GLY A 174 9.84 -10.99 6.80
C GLY A 174 10.31 -10.11 7.95
N HIS A 175 9.64 -10.16 9.11
CA HIS A 175 10.04 -9.38 10.28
C HIS A 175 11.43 -9.80 10.81
N PHE A 176 11.69 -11.11 10.91
CA PHE A 176 12.99 -11.62 11.35
C PHE A 176 14.08 -11.37 10.30
N LEU A 177 13.76 -11.57 9.03
CA LEU A 177 14.72 -11.40 7.93
C LEU A 177 15.16 -9.94 7.80
N ILE A 178 14.24 -8.98 7.89
CA ILE A 178 14.58 -7.55 7.81
C ILE A 178 15.46 -7.12 8.99
N GLN A 179 15.20 -7.62 10.19
CA GLN A 179 16.07 -7.39 11.35
C GLN A 179 17.48 -7.97 11.11
N GLY A 180 17.57 -9.19 10.57
CA GLY A 180 18.85 -9.84 10.23
C GLY A 180 19.62 -9.13 9.13
N ILE A 181 18.92 -8.66 8.09
CA ILE A 181 19.51 -7.94 6.95
C ILE A 181 20.25 -6.68 7.39
N GLY A 182 19.80 -6.01 8.46
CA GLY A 182 20.47 -4.84 9.03
C GLY A 182 21.93 -5.08 9.47
N LYS A 183 22.35 -6.34 9.61
CA LYS A 183 23.74 -6.74 9.91
C LYS A 183 24.66 -6.71 8.68
N PHE A 184 24.10 -6.81 7.46
CA PHE A 184 24.83 -6.86 6.18
C PHE A 184 24.84 -5.50 5.49
N LYS A 185 25.34 -4.47 6.18
CA LYS A 185 25.26 -3.06 5.74
C LYS A 185 26.05 -2.76 4.47
N GLU A 186 27.03 -3.60 4.15
CA GLU A 186 27.84 -3.53 2.93
C GLU A 186 27.10 -4.02 1.69
N LYS A 187 25.97 -4.71 1.85
CA LYS A 187 25.14 -5.20 0.75
C LYS A 187 24.08 -4.16 0.37
N ARG A 188 23.75 -4.14 -0.92
CA ARG A 188 22.67 -3.29 -1.43
C ARG A 188 21.33 -3.82 -0.92
N ILE A 189 20.56 -2.98 -0.23
CA ILE A 189 19.21 -3.31 0.24
C ILE A 189 18.19 -2.43 -0.48
N GLN A 190 17.10 -3.03 -0.96
CA GLN A 190 15.96 -2.33 -1.54
C GLN A 190 14.67 -2.87 -0.93
N CYS A 191 13.65 -2.04 -0.74
CA CYS A 191 12.36 -2.47 -0.23
C CYS A 191 11.21 -1.77 -0.95
N ILE A 192 10.08 -2.47 -1.01
CA ILE A 192 8.78 -1.94 -1.46
C ILE A 192 7.87 -2.01 -0.24
N PRO A 193 7.80 -0.94 0.57
CA PRO A 193 6.95 -0.91 1.76
C PRO A 193 5.47 -0.82 1.35
N GLU A 194 4.63 -1.55 2.07
CA GLU A 194 3.17 -1.36 2.03
C GLU A 194 2.76 -0.38 3.13
N ASN A 195 3.33 -0.56 4.32
CA ASN A 195 3.21 0.34 5.46
C ASN A 195 4.51 0.30 6.29
N SER A 196 4.50 0.84 7.51
CA SER A 196 5.67 0.90 8.39
C SER A 196 6.16 -0.47 8.89
N GLU A 197 5.32 -1.50 8.86
CA GLU A 197 5.61 -2.82 9.40
C GLU A 197 5.72 -3.90 8.33
N LYS A 198 4.93 -3.77 7.26
CA LYS A 198 4.76 -4.77 6.21
C LYS A 198 5.38 -4.30 4.90
N PHE A 199 6.10 -5.23 4.26
CA PHE A 199 6.78 -5.00 2.99
C PHE A 199 6.22 -5.95 1.94
N ILE A 200 5.85 -5.42 0.77
CA ILE A 200 5.41 -6.24 -0.37
C ILE A 200 6.57 -7.14 -0.82
N SER A 201 7.78 -6.57 -0.85
CA SER A 201 9.01 -7.28 -1.17
C SER A 201 10.21 -6.49 -0.67
N PHE A 202 11.31 -7.19 -0.38
CA PHE A 202 12.61 -6.60 -0.16
C PHE A 202 13.68 -7.39 -0.91
N THR A 203 14.81 -6.75 -1.16
CA THR A 203 15.92 -7.32 -1.92
C THR A 203 17.21 -7.10 -1.16
N LEU A 204 17.97 -8.18 -0.96
CA LEU A 204 19.33 -8.17 -0.42
C LEU A 204 20.28 -8.55 -1.56
N SER A 205 21.11 -7.61 -2.02
CA SER A 205 21.96 -7.78 -3.21
C SER A 205 21.12 -8.14 -4.45
N SER A 206 21.24 -9.36 -4.98
CA SER A 206 20.41 -9.89 -6.08
C SER A 206 19.28 -10.81 -5.59
N LEU A 207 19.21 -11.13 -4.30
CA LEU A 207 18.16 -11.97 -3.71
C LEU A 207 16.90 -11.14 -3.49
N ARG A 208 15.83 -11.46 -4.21
CA ARG A 208 14.54 -10.77 -4.11
C ARG A 208 13.56 -11.65 -3.34
N PHE A 209 13.15 -11.21 -2.16
CA PHE A 209 12.18 -11.94 -1.35
C PHE A 209 10.77 -11.70 -1.83
N ILE A 210 10.02 -12.77 -2.09
CA ILE A 210 8.66 -12.77 -2.62
C ILE A 210 7.78 -13.59 -1.70
N ASP A 211 6.61 -13.04 -1.39
CA ASP A 211 5.58 -13.73 -0.61
C ASP A 211 4.65 -14.52 -1.53
N SER A 212 4.67 -15.86 -1.46
CA SER A 212 3.78 -16.67 -2.30
C SER A 212 2.30 -16.50 -1.93
N PHE A 213 1.98 -16.07 -0.71
CA PHE A 213 0.60 -15.82 -0.27
C PHE A 213 -0.05 -14.65 -1.01
N GLN A 214 0.76 -13.73 -1.57
CA GLN A 214 0.29 -12.63 -2.43
C GLN A 214 -0.18 -13.09 -3.80
N PHE A 215 0.13 -14.34 -4.17
CA PHE A 215 -0.34 -14.99 -5.38
C PHE A 215 -1.42 -16.04 -5.08
N LEU A 216 -1.20 -16.82 -4.02
CA LEU A 216 -1.99 -17.96 -3.62
C LEU A 216 -2.47 -17.75 -2.17
N ASN A 217 -3.58 -17.04 -2.01
CA ASN A 217 -4.07 -16.49 -0.75
C ASN A 217 -4.81 -17.51 0.16
N THR A 218 -4.20 -18.67 0.39
CA THR A 218 -4.72 -19.71 1.28
C THR A 218 -3.56 -20.48 1.91
N SER A 219 -3.83 -21.30 2.93
CA SER A 219 -2.79 -22.03 3.64
C SER A 219 -2.05 -23.02 2.74
N LEU A 220 -0.77 -23.26 3.04
CA LEU A 220 0.05 -24.26 2.36
C LEU A 220 -0.61 -25.64 2.33
N GLU A 221 -1.29 -26.02 3.42
CA GLU A 221 -2.06 -27.27 3.51
C GLU A 221 -3.16 -27.34 2.44
N LYS A 222 -4.00 -26.31 2.34
CA LYS A 222 -5.08 -26.24 1.33
C LYS A 222 -4.51 -26.22 -0.09
N LEU A 223 -3.36 -25.58 -0.30
CA LEU A 223 -2.68 -25.58 -1.59
C LEU A 223 -2.15 -26.97 -1.96
N ALA A 224 -1.55 -27.69 -1.01
CA ALA A 224 -1.06 -29.05 -1.23
C ALA A 224 -2.21 -30.02 -1.58
N GLN A 225 -3.36 -29.90 -0.91
CA GLN A 225 -4.56 -30.71 -1.20
C GLN A 225 -5.09 -30.54 -2.64
N ASN A 226 -4.80 -29.41 -3.29
CA ASN A 226 -5.21 -29.16 -4.66
C ASN A 226 -4.28 -29.79 -5.72
N LEU A 227 -3.11 -30.31 -5.31
CA LEU A 227 -2.18 -30.97 -6.22
C LEU A 227 -2.53 -32.45 -6.42
N LYS A 228 -2.40 -32.91 -7.67
CA LYS A 228 -2.46 -34.34 -7.99
C LYS A 228 -1.15 -35.02 -7.61
N PRO A 229 -1.12 -36.34 -7.35
CA PRO A 229 0.10 -37.08 -7.02
C PRO A 229 1.26 -36.89 -8.02
N CYS A 230 0.97 -36.77 -9.31
CA CYS A 230 1.97 -36.53 -10.34
C CYS A 230 2.56 -35.10 -10.33
N GLN A 231 1.94 -34.15 -9.61
CA GLN A 231 2.37 -32.76 -9.54
C GLN A 231 3.42 -32.51 -8.45
N PHE A 232 3.60 -33.44 -7.51
CA PHE A 232 4.61 -33.41 -6.45
C PHE A 232 6.01 -33.83 -6.97
N HIS A 233 6.53 -33.15 -7.99
CA HIS A 233 7.73 -33.57 -8.72
C HIS A 233 8.97 -33.58 -7.82
N LEU A 234 9.15 -32.53 -7.03
CA LEU A 234 10.31 -32.32 -6.18
C LEU A 234 10.21 -33.22 -4.93
N CYS A 235 9.04 -33.31 -4.30
CA CYS A 235 8.77 -34.26 -3.23
C CYS A 235 9.03 -35.71 -3.67
N ASN A 236 8.47 -36.13 -4.82
CA ASN A 236 8.63 -37.48 -5.35
C ASN A 236 10.10 -37.81 -5.65
N LYS A 237 10.85 -36.85 -6.18
CA LYS A 237 12.28 -37.02 -6.47
C LYS A 237 13.12 -37.11 -5.19
N TYR A 238 12.80 -36.31 -4.17
CA TYR A 238 13.59 -36.26 -2.94
C TYR A 238 13.34 -37.47 -2.02
N PHE A 239 12.07 -37.80 -1.77
CA PHE A 239 11.69 -38.87 -0.84
C PHE A 239 11.58 -40.25 -1.51
N ALA A 240 11.63 -40.32 -2.84
CA ALA A 240 11.56 -41.56 -3.61
C ALA A 240 10.42 -42.48 -3.15
N SER A 241 10.72 -43.67 -2.64
CA SER A 241 9.72 -44.65 -2.18
C SER A 241 8.84 -44.14 -1.03
N ASN A 242 9.33 -43.16 -0.25
CA ASN A 242 8.61 -42.62 0.90
C ASN A 242 7.75 -41.40 0.53
N ALA A 243 7.79 -40.93 -0.71
CA ALA A 243 7.10 -39.72 -1.13
C ALA A 243 5.58 -39.78 -0.95
N GLN A 244 4.97 -40.97 -1.09
CA GLN A 244 3.54 -41.17 -0.88
C GLN A 244 3.05 -40.73 0.50
N PHE A 245 3.93 -40.77 1.51
CA PHE A 245 3.61 -40.37 2.88
C PHE A 245 3.75 -38.86 3.11
N ILE A 246 4.34 -38.12 2.18
CA ILE A 246 4.75 -36.70 2.33
C ILE A 246 4.05 -35.81 1.28
N THR A 247 2.79 -36.14 0.96
CA THR A 247 1.97 -35.40 -0.02
C THR A 247 1.01 -34.40 0.63
N ARG A 248 1.08 -34.25 1.97
CA ARG A 248 0.30 -33.28 2.74
C ARG A 248 1.17 -32.64 3.82
N LYS A 249 0.74 -31.47 4.29
CA LYS A 249 1.37 -30.80 5.44
C LYS A 249 1.11 -31.62 6.72
N GLY A 250 2.14 -31.78 7.54
CA GLY A 250 2.06 -32.44 8.85
C GLY A 250 1.58 -31.50 9.95
N CYS A 251 1.27 -32.06 11.13
CA CYS A 251 1.05 -31.26 12.34
C CYS A 251 2.40 -30.93 13.00
N TYR A 252 2.46 -29.87 13.81
CA TYR A 252 3.68 -29.48 14.52
C TYR A 252 3.33 -28.91 15.90
N PRO A 253 4.02 -29.33 16.98
CA PRO A 253 3.67 -28.91 18.33
C PRO A 253 4.34 -27.57 18.68
N TYR A 254 3.89 -26.47 18.05
CA TYR A 254 4.52 -25.14 18.17
C TYR A 254 4.73 -24.70 19.63
N GLU A 255 3.72 -24.83 20.48
CA GLU A 255 3.80 -24.41 21.90
C GLU A 255 4.68 -25.33 22.76
N TYR A 256 4.90 -26.57 22.32
CA TYR A 256 5.79 -27.50 23.02
C TYR A 256 7.26 -27.14 22.81
N PHE A 257 7.60 -26.59 21.64
CA PHE A 257 8.93 -26.10 21.31
C PHE A 257 9.20 -24.73 21.95
N ASP A 258 9.34 -24.70 23.27
CA ASP A 258 9.62 -23.48 24.04
C ASP A 258 11.12 -23.22 24.30
N SER A 259 11.98 -24.19 23.96
CA SER A 259 13.41 -24.17 24.24
C SER A 259 14.20 -25.06 23.30
N PHE A 260 15.46 -24.71 23.04
CA PHE A 260 16.36 -25.53 22.20
C PHE A 260 16.63 -26.93 22.76
N SER A 261 16.45 -27.15 24.07
CA SER A 261 16.60 -28.47 24.69
C SER A 261 15.58 -29.50 24.15
N LYS A 262 14.41 -29.04 23.70
CA LYS A 262 13.34 -29.90 23.17
C LYS A 262 13.78 -30.72 21.97
N PHE A 263 14.68 -30.19 21.14
CA PHE A 263 15.20 -30.91 19.98
C PHE A 263 15.98 -32.18 20.32
N TYR A 264 16.45 -32.36 21.56
CA TYR A 264 17.17 -33.56 21.99
C TYR A 264 16.27 -34.62 22.62
N GLU A 265 14.98 -34.33 22.81
CA GLU A 265 14.04 -35.33 23.31
C GLU A 265 13.84 -36.43 22.28
N THR A 266 13.74 -37.68 22.76
CA THR A 266 13.81 -38.88 21.91
C THR A 266 12.45 -39.53 21.65
N GLN A 267 11.36 -38.83 21.98
CA GLN A 267 9.99 -39.32 21.84
C GLN A 267 9.08 -38.20 21.34
N LEU A 268 8.06 -38.58 20.56
CA LEU A 268 7.01 -37.66 20.16
C LEU A 268 6.20 -37.23 21.40
N PRO A 269 5.93 -35.91 21.59
CA PRO A 269 5.16 -35.45 22.74
C PRO A 269 3.71 -35.94 22.66
N PRO A 270 2.98 -35.97 23.80
CA PRO A 270 1.59 -36.41 23.81
C PRO A 270 0.70 -35.51 22.95
N GLN A 271 -0.44 -36.03 22.48
CA GLN A 271 -1.38 -35.29 21.62
C GLN A 271 -1.80 -33.93 22.20
N SER A 272 -1.94 -33.83 23.52
CA SER A 272 -2.28 -32.58 24.21
C SER A 272 -1.21 -31.47 24.05
N ALA A 273 0.01 -31.81 23.68
CA ALA A 273 1.10 -30.86 23.43
C ALA A 273 1.02 -30.21 22.02
N PHE A 274 0.13 -30.70 21.16
CA PHE A 274 -0.14 -30.13 19.83
C PHE A 274 -1.35 -29.16 19.84
N PHE A 275 -1.74 -28.69 21.02
CA PHE A 275 -2.78 -27.66 21.13
C PHE A 275 -2.34 -26.37 20.44
N ASN A 276 -3.26 -25.72 19.74
CA ASN A 276 -3.04 -24.47 19.04
C ASN A 276 -3.84 -23.34 19.70
N SER A 277 -3.18 -22.47 20.47
CA SER A 277 -3.80 -21.31 21.10
C SER A 277 -4.33 -20.26 20.12
N LEU A 278 -3.80 -20.17 18.90
CA LEU A 278 -4.28 -19.21 17.89
C LEU A 278 -5.67 -19.57 17.38
N THR A 279 -5.96 -20.85 17.21
CA THR A 279 -7.29 -21.34 16.81
C THR A 279 -8.12 -21.82 18.00
N ASN A 280 -7.51 -21.97 19.18
CA ASN A 280 -8.08 -22.55 20.39
C ASN A 280 -8.63 -23.97 20.14
N GLU A 281 -7.88 -24.77 19.37
CA GLU A 281 -8.25 -26.11 18.93
C GLU A 281 -7.17 -27.15 19.27
N ASN A 282 -7.59 -28.38 19.54
CA ASN A 282 -6.69 -29.53 19.65
C ASN A 282 -6.39 -30.08 18.26
N VAL A 283 -5.20 -30.67 18.09
CA VAL A 283 -4.91 -31.47 16.89
C VAL A 283 -5.91 -32.62 16.75
N SER A 284 -6.34 -32.90 15.52
CA SER A 284 -7.21 -34.03 15.24
C SER A 284 -6.52 -35.36 15.59
N ARG A 285 -7.31 -36.40 15.83
CA ARG A 285 -6.76 -37.73 16.09
C ARG A 285 -6.04 -38.26 14.84
N GLU A 286 -6.60 -38.04 13.66
CA GLU A 286 -5.98 -38.48 12.40
C GLU A 286 -4.61 -37.83 12.17
N ASP A 287 -4.47 -36.52 12.45
CA ASP A 287 -3.21 -35.80 12.23
C ASP A 287 -2.13 -36.20 13.24
N TYR A 288 -2.52 -36.54 14.47
CA TYR A 288 -1.58 -37.05 15.47
C TYR A 288 -1.13 -38.48 15.17
N GLU A 289 -2.04 -39.36 14.74
CA GLU A 289 -1.70 -40.71 14.25
C GLU A 289 -0.76 -40.62 13.05
N TYR A 290 -1.01 -39.71 12.11
CA TYR A 290 -0.12 -39.44 10.99
C TYR A 290 1.29 -39.00 11.44
N ALA A 291 1.41 -38.16 12.48
CA ALA A 291 2.72 -37.78 13.02
C ALA A 291 3.50 -38.99 13.60
N HIS A 292 2.81 -39.92 14.27
CA HIS A 292 3.40 -41.18 14.73
C HIS A 292 3.86 -42.07 13.57
N ASP A 293 3.06 -42.17 12.51
CA ASP A 293 3.44 -42.92 11.31
C ASP A 293 4.69 -42.33 10.66
N ILE A 294 4.75 -41.00 10.49
CA ILE A 294 5.92 -40.31 9.96
C ILE A 294 7.16 -40.53 10.84
N TRP A 295 7.01 -40.44 12.17
CA TRP A 295 8.10 -40.73 13.11
C TRP A 295 8.69 -42.12 12.89
N ASN A 296 7.83 -43.13 12.70
CA ASN A 296 8.23 -44.52 12.51
C ASN A 296 8.80 -44.79 11.11
N ILE A 297 8.17 -44.27 10.05
CA ILE A 297 8.58 -44.48 8.65
C ILE A 297 9.96 -43.90 8.39
N PHE A 298 10.24 -42.71 8.93
CA PHE A 298 11.52 -42.02 8.78
C PHE A 298 12.52 -42.37 9.89
N GLN A 299 12.18 -43.31 10.78
CA GLN A 299 13.05 -43.83 11.84
C GLN A 299 13.67 -42.72 12.69
N MET A 300 12.85 -41.74 13.08
CA MET A 300 13.32 -40.57 13.82
C MET A 300 13.82 -40.94 15.21
N HIS A 301 14.92 -40.32 15.63
CA HIS A 301 15.52 -40.55 16.94
C HIS A 301 15.26 -39.42 17.91
N THR A 302 15.07 -38.20 17.39
CA THR A 302 14.89 -36.99 18.18
C THR A 302 13.80 -36.10 17.62
N LEU A 303 13.23 -35.22 18.45
CA LEU A 303 12.35 -34.15 17.99
C LEU A 303 13.06 -33.17 17.05
N GLY A 304 14.38 -33.12 17.09
CA GLY A 304 15.19 -32.48 16.08
C GLY A 304 14.99 -33.09 14.68
N ASP A 305 15.07 -34.42 14.55
CA ASP A 305 14.88 -35.09 13.26
C ASP A 305 13.46 -34.83 12.71
N TYR A 306 12.47 -34.81 13.61
CA TYR A 306 11.09 -34.44 13.27
C TYR A 306 10.98 -33.00 12.76
N HIS A 307 11.62 -32.05 13.44
CA HIS A 307 11.66 -30.64 13.02
C HIS A 307 12.33 -30.47 11.66
N ASP A 308 13.49 -31.09 11.45
CA ASP A 308 14.24 -30.98 10.19
C ASP A 308 13.43 -31.56 9.02
N LEU A 309 12.76 -32.70 9.23
CA LEU A 309 11.85 -33.24 8.23
C LEU A 309 10.68 -32.29 8.00
N TYR A 310 10.02 -31.82 9.05
CA TYR A 310 8.84 -30.95 8.97
C TYR A 310 9.09 -29.72 8.08
N VAL A 311 10.14 -28.94 8.37
CA VAL A 311 10.47 -27.73 7.59
C VAL A 311 10.93 -28.08 6.18
N THR A 312 11.59 -29.24 5.98
CA THR A 312 11.96 -29.72 4.64
C THR A 312 10.72 -30.05 3.80
N VAL A 313 9.72 -30.69 4.40
CA VAL A 313 8.46 -31.02 3.73
C VAL A 313 7.73 -29.74 3.32
N ASP A 314 7.62 -28.77 4.21
CA ASP A 314 6.95 -27.50 3.92
C ASP A 314 7.61 -26.75 2.75
N VAL A 315 8.94 -26.71 2.72
CA VAL A 315 9.69 -26.12 1.61
C VAL A 315 9.48 -26.87 0.29
N LEU A 316 9.48 -28.21 0.32
CA LEU A 316 9.28 -29.01 -0.88
C LEU A 316 7.84 -28.90 -1.39
N LEU A 317 6.84 -28.93 -0.51
CA LEU A 317 5.44 -28.68 -0.86
C LEU A 317 5.29 -27.29 -1.49
N LEU A 318 5.84 -26.25 -0.87
CA LEU A 318 5.83 -24.89 -1.40
C LEU A 318 6.47 -24.83 -2.79
N SER A 319 7.61 -25.50 -2.99
CA SER A 319 8.28 -25.54 -4.28
C SER A 319 7.45 -26.23 -5.35
N ASP A 320 6.84 -27.38 -5.07
CA ASP A 320 5.95 -28.06 -6.02
C ASP A 320 4.72 -27.21 -6.33
N ILE A 321 4.07 -26.62 -5.32
CA ILE A 321 2.90 -25.74 -5.50
C ILE A 321 3.24 -24.55 -6.42
N PHE A 322 4.33 -23.84 -6.11
CA PHE A 322 4.66 -22.61 -6.82
C PHE A 322 5.25 -22.90 -8.21
N GLU A 323 6.01 -23.98 -8.41
CA GLU A 323 6.48 -24.39 -9.75
C GLU A 323 5.32 -24.83 -10.66
N ASN A 324 4.30 -25.50 -10.12
CA ASN A 324 3.06 -25.78 -10.85
C ASN A 324 2.34 -24.46 -11.22
N PHE A 325 2.28 -23.50 -10.29
CA PHE A 325 1.71 -22.17 -10.57
C PHE A 325 2.52 -21.39 -11.62
N ARG A 326 3.85 -21.43 -11.58
CA ARG A 326 4.74 -20.84 -12.60
C ARG A 326 4.47 -21.45 -13.97
N THR A 327 4.39 -22.78 -14.04
CA THR A 327 4.10 -23.51 -15.27
C THR A 327 2.73 -23.13 -15.82
N LEU A 328 1.71 -23.03 -14.96
CA LEU A 328 0.38 -22.56 -15.32
C LEU A 328 0.43 -21.15 -15.94
N CYS A 329 1.05 -20.20 -15.25
CA CYS A 329 1.19 -18.82 -15.73
C CYS A 329 1.97 -18.73 -17.05
N GLN A 330 3.05 -19.50 -17.19
CA GLN A 330 3.81 -19.57 -18.42
C GLN A 330 2.98 -20.18 -19.56
N ASN A 331 2.12 -21.16 -19.29
CA ASN A 331 1.27 -21.76 -20.30
C ASN A 331 0.15 -20.82 -20.77
N TYR A 332 -0.57 -20.20 -19.84
CA TYR A 332 -1.73 -19.35 -20.13
C TYR A 332 -1.34 -17.91 -20.51
N TYR A 333 -0.47 -17.27 -19.74
CA TYR A 333 -0.14 -15.86 -19.88
C TYR A 333 1.17 -15.63 -20.64
N LYS A 334 2.03 -16.66 -20.75
CA LYS A 334 3.43 -16.54 -21.24
C LYS A 334 4.22 -15.49 -20.45
N ILE A 335 3.97 -15.46 -19.14
CA ILE A 335 4.63 -14.59 -18.16
C ILE A 335 4.95 -15.46 -16.96
N ASP A 336 6.18 -15.40 -16.48
CA ASP A 336 6.58 -16.05 -15.24
C ASP A 336 6.27 -15.14 -14.04
N PRO A 337 5.48 -15.61 -13.04
CA PRO A 337 5.09 -14.81 -11.88
C PRO A 337 6.28 -14.38 -11.03
N CYS A 338 7.42 -15.07 -11.09
CA CYS A 338 8.67 -14.66 -10.42
C CYS A 338 9.22 -13.31 -10.89
N HIS A 339 8.69 -12.76 -11.98
CA HIS A 339 8.99 -11.39 -12.40
C HIS A 339 8.19 -10.31 -11.67
N THR A 340 7.10 -10.71 -11.03
CA THR A 340 6.14 -9.83 -10.35
C THR A 340 6.19 -10.05 -8.84
N TYR A 341 5.41 -9.27 -8.10
CA TYR A 341 5.40 -9.31 -6.63
C TYR A 341 4.09 -9.84 -6.05
N THR A 342 2.98 -9.74 -6.79
CA THR A 342 1.62 -10.06 -6.33
C THR A 342 0.75 -10.53 -7.49
N ALA A 343 -0.37 -11.20 -7.19
CA ALA A 343 -1.36 -11.59 -8.19
C ALA A 343 -1.92 -10.40 -9.00
N PRO A 344 -2.26 -9.23 -8.41
CA PRO A 344 -2.65 -8.05 -9.19
C PRO A 344 -1.56 -7.58 -10.17
N GLY A 345 -0.29 -7.59 -9.76
CA GLY A 345 0.83 -7.24 -10.63
C GLY A 345 0.99 -8.20 -11.81
N LEU A 346 0.83 -9.50 -11.56
CA LEU A 346 0.80 -10.53 -12.60
C LEU A 346 -0.37 -10.33 -13.56
N ALA A 347 -1.59 -10.17 -13.02
CA ALA A 347 -2.81 -9.97 -13.80
C ALA A 347 -2.70 -8.73 -14.69
N TRP A 348 -2.10 -7.64 -14.19
CA TRP A 348 -1.87 -6.42 -14.96
C TRP A 348 -0.94 -6.66 -16.16
N GLN A 349 0.19 -7.33 -15.95
CA GLN A 349 1.11 -7.66 -17.04
C GLN A 349 0.49 -8.64 -18.05
N ALA A 350 -0.26 -9.63 -17.57
CA ALA A 350 -0.97 -10.58 -18.41
C ALA A 350 -2.03 -9.88 -19.27
N CYS A 351 -2.83 -8.98 -18.67
CA CYS A 351 -3.82 -8.17 -19.36
C CYS A 351 -3.19 -7.39 -20.52
N LEU A 352 -2.22 -6.52 -20.24
CA LEU A 352 -1.55 -5.71 -21.26
C LEU A 352 -0.96 -6.56 -22.39
N LYS A 353 -0.39 -7.72 -22.06
CA LYS A 353 0.21 -8.62 -23.05
C LYS A 353 -0.82 -9.32 -23.92
N MET A 354 -1.90 -9.83 -23.33
CA MET A 354 -2.90 -10.63 -24.02
C MET A 354 -3.80 -9.77 -24.90
N THR A 355 -4.20 -8.59 -24.40
CA THR A 355 -5.06 -7.67 -25.16
C THR A 355 -4.28 -6.83 -26.15
N LYS A 356 -2.96 -6.63 -25.91
CA LYS A 356 -2.12 -5.67 -26.65
C LYS A 356 -2.68 -4.24 -26.63
N VAL A 357 -3.51 -3.94 -25.63
CA VAL A 357 -4.12 -2.62 -25.49
C VAL A 357 -3.03 -1.59 -25.21
N ARG A 358 -3.26 -0.38 -25.70
CA ARG A 358 -2.45 0.80 -25.44
C ARG A 358 -3.34 1.82 -24.76
N LEU A 359 -3.06 2.11 -23.50
CA LEU A 359 -3.85 3.00 -22.66
C LEU A 359 -3.12 4.34 -22.52
N GLU A 360 -3.85 5.45 -22.70
CA GLU A 360 -3.34 6.77 -22.35
C GLU A 360 -3.54 7.01 -20.85
N LEU A 361 -2.48 7.46 -20.19
CA LEU A 361 -2.50 7.90 -18.80
C LEU A 361 -2.83 9.39 -18.77
N LEU A 362 -3.64 9.80 -17.79
CA LEU A 362 -3.94 11.20 -17.56
C LEU A 362 -2.64 11.97 -17.29
N THR A 363 -2.40 13.01 -18.08
CA THR A 363 -1.25 13.91 -17.94
C THR A 363 -1.61 15.20 -17.21
N ASP A 364 -2.90 15.56 -17.18
CA ASP A 364 -3.45 16.67 -16.44
C ASP A 364 -3.85 16.23 -15.01
N ILE A 365 -3.38 16.97 -14.00
CA ILE A 365 -3.68 16.72 -12.60
C ILE A 365 -5.16 17.01 -12.29
N ASP A 366 -5.77 18.00 -12.93
CA ASP A 366 -7.16 18.36 -12.67
C ASP A 366 -8.10 17.26 -13.18
N MET A 367 -7.79 16.65 -14.35
CA MET A 367 -8.50 15.45 -14.83
C MET A 367 -8.33 14.28 -13.87
N HIS A 368 -7.11 14.05 -13.38
CA HIS A 368 -6.84 12.96 -12.44
C HIS A 368 -7.67 13.09 -11.16
N LEU A 369 -7.68 14.28 -10.55
CA LEU A 369 -8.45 14.57 -9.34
C LEU A 369 -9.96 14.46 -9.61
N PHE A 370 -10.42 14.91 -10.78
CA PHE A 370 -11.81 14.80 -11.19
C PHE A 370 -12.26 13.33 -11.27
N ILE A 371 -11.48 12.48 -11.94
CA ILE A 371 -11.76 11.04 -12.04
C ILE A 371 -11.65 10.36 -10.67
N GLU A 372 -10.61 10.67 -9.89
CA GLU A 372 -10.41 10.10 -8.55
C GLU A 372 -11.59 10.42 -7.62
N LYS A 373 -12.11 11.66 -7.66
CA LYS A 373 -13.32 12.05 -6.93
C LYS A 373 -14.55 11.25 -7.36
N GLY A 374 -14.59 10.77 -8.60
CA GLY A 374 -15.67 9.95 -9.15
C GLY A 374 -15.59 8.44 -8.82
N ILE A 375 -14.43 7.92 -8.39
CA ILE A 375 -14.26 6.49 -8.12
C ILE A 375 -15.13 6.06 -6.94
N ARG A 376 -15.90 4.98 -7.12
CA ARG A 376 -16.73 4.35 -6.09
C ARG A 376 -16.42 2.85 -6.01
N GLY A 377 -16.57 2.29 -4.81
CA GLY A 377 -16.52 0.84 -4.61
C GLY A 377 -17.85 0.17 -4.97
N GLY A 378 -17.96 -1.13 -4.65
CA GLY A 378 -19.22 -1.85 -4.79
C GLY A 378 -20.29 -1.28 -3.86
N VAL A 379 -21.54 -1.24 -4.35
CA VAL A 379 -22.68 -0.81 -3.53
C VAL A 379 -22.97 -1.90 -2.49
N ALA A 380 -22.75 -1.57 -1.21
CA ALA A 380 -23.05 -2.44 -0.08
C ALA A 380 -24.17 -1.82 0.77
N MET A 381 -25.36 -2.42 0.74
CA MET A 381 -26.54 -1.90 1.42
C MET A 381 -27.38 -3.02 2.03
N ILE A 382 -27.96 -2.74 3.20
CA ILE A 382 -28.97 -3.57 3.85
C ILE A 382 -30.31 -2.82 3.78
N SER A 383 -31.11 -3.11 2.75
CA SER A 383 -32.43 -2.50 2.55
C SER A 383 -33.51 -3.09 3.47
N HIS A 384 -33.32 -4.34 3.92
CA HIS A 384 -34.19 -5.01 4.88
C HIS A 384 -33.35 -5.79 5.89
N ARG A 385 -33.50 -5.48 7.19
CA ARG A 385 -32.60 -5.97 8.25
C ARG A 385 -32.72 -7.46 8.56
N TYR A 386 -33.94 -7.98 8.45
CA TYR A 386 -34.24 -9.35 8.84
C TYR A 386 -35.41 -9.87 8.02
N ALA A 387 -35.13 -10.85 7.17
CA ALA A 387 -36.15 -11.65 6.51
C ALA A 387 -36.04 -13.08 7.02
N LYS A 388 -37.18 -13.72 7.26
CA LYS A 388 -37.26 -15.15 7.57
C LYS A 388 -38.24 -15.78 6.59
N ALA A 389 -37.76 -16.77 5.85
CA ALA A 389 -38.63 -17.55 4.97
C ALA A 389 -39.63 -18.39 5.80
N ASN A 390 -40.85 -18.52 5.29
CA ASN A 390 -41.89 -19.39 5.82
C ASN A 390 -42.41 -20.25 4.66
N ASN A 391 -41.92 -21.47 4.50
CA ASN A 391 -42.41 -22.35 3.44
C ASN A 391 -42.32 -23.81 3.86
N ALA A 392 -43.09 -24.67 3.19
CA ALA A 392 -43.28 -26.07 3.56
C ALA A 392 -42.01 -26.94 3.54
N TYR A 393 -40.89 -26.45 3.01
CA TYR A 393 -39.61 -27.16 3.00
C TYR A 393 -38.80 -26.95 4.29
N LEU A 394 -39.24 -26.04 5.17
CA LEU A 394 -38.55 -25.72 6.43
C LEU A 394 -39.17 -26.50 7.60
N SER A 395 -38.33 -26.96 8.53
CA SER A 395 -38.76 -27.70 9.72
C SER A 395 -39.61 -26.89 10.69
N ASN A 396 -39.58 -25.56 10.58
CA ASN A 396 -40.34 -24.62 11.39
C ASN A 396 -41.43 -23.87 10.58
N TYR A 397 -41.93 -24.49 9.51
CA TYR A 397 -43.03 -23.97 8.71
C TYR A 397 -44.30 -23.75 9.54
N ASP A 398 -44.89 -22.57 9.42
CA ASP A 398 -46.18 -22.23 10.02
C ASP A 398 -47.23 -22.06 8.92
N SER A 399 -48.17 -23.00 8.85
CA SER A 399 -49.26 -22.98 7.86
C SER A 399 -50.29 -21.87 8.09
N SER A 400 -50.25 -21.18 9.24
CA SER A 400 -51.12 -20.03 9.52
C SER A 400 -50.60 -18.72 8.92
N LEU A 401 -49.32 -18.68 8.53
CA LEU A 401 -48.67 -17.52 7.93
C LEU A 401 -48.55 -17.69 6.40
N PRO A 402 -48.52 -16.59 5.62
CA PRO A 402 -48.27 -16.65 4.18
C PRO A 402 -46.94 -17.33 3.85
N SER A 403 -46.92 -18.07 2.74
CA SER A 403 -45.69 -18.67 2.23
C SER A 403 -44.72 -17.60 1.74
N SER A 404 -43.45 -17.69 2.16
CA SER A 404 -42.36 -16.81 1.75
C SER A 404 -41.05 -17.56 1.55
N TYR A 405 -40.25 -17.07 0.60
CA TYR A 405 -38.98 -17.64 0.19
C TYR A 405 -37.91 -16.54 0.17
N ILE A 406 -36.67 -16.92 0.43
CA ILE A 406 -35.50 -16.05 0.28
C ILE A 406 -34.66 -16.63 -0.85
N ILE A 407 -34.33 -15.79 -1.84
CA ILE A 407 -33.47 -16.16 -2.95
C ILE A 407 -32.10 -15.52 -2.77
N TYR A 408 -31.04 -16.28 -3.06
CA TYR A 408 -29.67 -15.77 -3.13
C TYR A 408 -29.29 -15.69 -4.61
N LEU A 409 -28.95 -14.50 -5.07
CA LEU A 409 -28.50 -14.23 -6.44
C LEU A 409 -27.09 -13.66 -6.37
N ASP A 410 -26.19 -14.25 -7.13
CA ASP A 410 -24.81 -13.77 -7.27
C ASP A 410 -24.46 -13.63 -8.75
N ALA A 411 -23.84 -12.50 -9.10
CA ALA A 411 -23.43 -12.22 -10.46
C ALA A 411 -22.05 -12.84 -10.73
N ASN A 412 -22.02 -13.87 -11.57
CA ASN A 412 -20.78 -14.51 -12.00
C ASN A 412 -19.83 -13.50 -12.66
N ASN A 413 -18.69 -13.21 -12.03
CA ASN A 413 -17.64 -12.34 -12.54
C ASN A 413 -18.13 -10.94 -12.98
N LEU A 414 -18.89 -10.27 -12.11
CA LEU A 414 -19.49 -8.94 -12.36
C LEU A 414 -18.50 -7.93 -12.99
N TYR A 415 -17.33 -7.73 -12.37
CA TYR A 415 -16.34 -6.78 -12.86
C TYR A 415 -15.68 -7.25 -14.16
N GLY A 416 -15.47 -8.55 -14.36
CA GLY A 416 -14.94 -9.05 -15.63
C GLY A 416 -15.90 -8.83 -16.80
N TRP A 417 -17.22 -8.97 -16.56
CA TRP A 417 -18.23 -8.59 -17.55
C TRP A 417 -18.21 -7.09 -17.83
N ALA A 418 -18.15 -6.25 -16.79
CA ALA A 418 -18.06 -4.79 -16.93
C ALA A 418 -16.79 -4.36 -17.69
N MET A 419 -15.65 -4.99 -17.42
CA MET A 419 -14.38 -4.76 -18.12
C MET A 419 -14.38 -5.22 -19.58
N SER A 420 -15.38 -6.01 -19.99
CA SER A 420 -15.55 -6.44 -21.38
C SER A 420 -16.45 -5.50 -22.20
N GLN A 421 -17.00 -4.46 -21.56
CA GLN A 421 -17.80 -3.43 -22.23
C GLN A 421 -16.89 -2.35 -22.86
N HIS A 422 -17.49 -1.42 -23.62
CA HIS A 422 -16.78 -0.25 -24.14
C HIS A 422 -16.33 0.64 -22.97
N LEU A 423 -15.02 0.88 -22.88
CA LEU A 423 -14.38 1.65 -21.81
C LEU A 423 -13.46 2.73 -22.39
N PRO A 424 -13.30 3.87 -21.70
CA PRO A 424 -12.39 4.91 -22.15
C PRO A 424 -10.94 4.43 -22.09
N THR A 425 -10.17 4.67 -23.17
CA THR A 425 -8.79 4.19 -23.28
C THR A 425 -7.79 5.27 -23.66
N HIS A 426 -8.18 6.32 -24.40
CA HIS A 426 -7.30 7.39 -24.88
C HIS A 426 -8.07 8.63 -25.34
N ASP A 427 -7.32 9.67 -25.76
CA ASP A 427 -7.73 10.99 -26.24
C ASP A 427 -8.50 11.81 -25.20
N PHE A 428 -8.07 11.71 -23.94
CA PHE A 428 -8.65 12.46 -22.83
C PHE A 428 -8.47 13.97 -23.01
N SER A 429 -9.58 14.70 -23.06
CA SER A 429 -9.60 16.16 -23.21
C SER A 429 -10.77 16.78 -22.45
N TRP A 430 -10.59 18.04 -22.02
CA TRP A 430 -11.70 18.85 -21.52
C TRP A 430 -12.50 19.40 -22.70
N THR A 431 -13.82 19.42 -22.58
CA THR A 431 -14.73 20.00 -23.56
C THR A 431 -15.78 20.86 -22.87
N ASP A 432 -16.12 21.99 -23.50
CA ASP A 432 -17.24 22.87 -23.09
C ASP A 432 -18.49 22.61 -23.96
N GLU A 433 -18.49 21.55 -24.77
CA GLU A 433 -19.60 21.22 -25.65
C GLU A 433 -20.86 20.84 -24.87
N ASP A 434 -22.01 21.34 -25.33
CA ASP A 434 -23.32 21.01 -24.76
C ASP A 434 -23.77 19.65 -25.32
N VAL A 435 -23.41 18.59 -24.60
CA VAL A 435 -23.68 17.20 -24.99
C VAL A 435 -24.95 16.71 -24.29
N ASN A 436 -25.96 16.34 -25.08
CA ASN A 436 -27.10 15.62 -24.55
C ASN A 436 -26.74 14.14 -24.32
N PHE A 437 -26.24 13.85 -23.12
CA PHE A 437 -25.75 12.52 -22.73
C PHE A 437 -26.82 11.42 -22.83
N MET A 438 -28.11 11.75 -22.74
CA MET A 438 -29.21 10.78 -22.87
C MET A 438 -29.31 10.18 -24.28
N ASN A 439 -28.67 10.79 -25.28
CA ASN A 439 -28.66 10.34 -26.66
C ASN A 439 -27.34 9.68 -27.08
N VAL A 440 -26.38 9.54 -26.16
CA VAL A 440 -25.09 8.91 -26.45
C VAL A 440 -25.21 7.39 -26.22
N PRO A 441 -24.98 6.55 -27.23
CA PRO A 441 -24.98 5.09 -27.05
C PRO A 441 -23.86 4.62 -26.11
N ASP A 442 -24.10 3.53 -25.38
CA ASP A 442 -23.11 2.91 -24.48
C ASP A 442 -21.85 2.39 -25.24
N ASP A 443 -21.97 2.11 -26.54
CA ASP A 443 -20.90 1.67 -27.44
C ASP A 443 -20.37 2.79 -28.36
N SER A 444 -20.65 4.05 -28.01
CA SER A 444 -20.10 5.23 -28.71
C SER A 444 -18.58 5.22 -28.72
N GLU A 445 -17.99 5.62 -29.85
CA GLU A 445 -16.55 5.81 -30.00
C GLU A 445 -15.99 6.89 -29.06
N ILE A 446 -16.82 7.89 -28.74
CA ILE A 446 -16.50 8.99 -27.81
C ILE A 446 -17.36 8.83 -26.55
N GLY A 447 -16.70 8.68 -25.41
CA GLY A 447 -17.32 8.66 -24.09
C GLY A 447 -17.20 10.01 -23.38
N TYR A 448 -18.14 10.28 -22.45
CA TYR A 448 -18.19 11.53 -21.69
C TYR A 448 -18.30 11.24 -20.20
N ILE A 449 -17.65 12.08 -19.38
CA ILE A 449 -17.74 12.04 -17.92
C ILE A 449 -18.12 13.45 -17.47
N PHE A 450 -19.21 13.55 -16.70
CA PHE A 450 -19.86 14.82 -16.41
C PHE A 450 -19.70 15.22 -14.94
N GLU A 451 -19.50 16.52 -14.71
CA GLU A 451 -19.79 17.17 -13.43
C GLU A 451 -21.16 17.84 -13.55
N VAL A 452 -22.11 17.47 -12.69
CA VAL A 452 -23.50 17.94 -12.79
C VAL A 452 -24.03 18.36 -11.43
N ASP A 453 -24.92 19.36 -11.44
CA ASP A 453 -25.80 19.64 -10.33
C ASP A 453 -27.06 18.77 -10.47
N LEU A 454 -27.46 18.08 -9.41
CA LEU A 454 -28.64 17.21 -9.40
C LEU A 454 -29.77 17.84 -8.58
N GLU A 455 -30.95 17.95 -9.17
CA GLU A 455 -32.20 18.22 -8.46
C GLU A 455 -32.92 16.90 -8.22
N TYR A 456 -33.22 16.56 -6.96
CA TYR A 456 -33.84 15.29 -6.60
C TYR A 456 -35.25 15.49 -6.01
N PRO A 457 -36.32 15.24 -6.78
CA PRO A 457 -37.70 15.52 -6.38
C PRO A 457 -38.12 14.79 -5.10
N ASP A 458 -38.79 15.51 -4.21
CA ASP A 458 -39.23 15.01 -2.89
C ASP A 458 -40.15 13.78 -3.02
N GLU A 459 -41.00 13.72 -4.05
CA GLU A 459 -41.90 12.57 -4.28
C GLU A 459 -41.18 11.24 -4.54
N LEU A 460 -39.90 11.26 -4.89
CA LEU A 460 -39.11 10.05 -5.17
C LEU A 460 -38.35 9.51 -3.97
N HIS A 461 -38.28 10.27 -2.86
CA HIS A 461 -37.42 9.93 -1.72
C HIS A 461 -37.83 8.61 -1.07
N ASP A 462 -39.13 8.41 -0.83
CA ASP A 462 -39.64 7.17 -0.23
C ASP A 462 -39.45 5.97 -1.16
N LEU A 463 -39.62 6.17 -2.48
CA LEU A 463 -39.49 5.11 -3.48
C LEU A 463 -38.04 4.62 -3.60
N HIS A 464 -37.06 5.52 -3.59
CA HIS A 464 -35.64 5.17 -3.70
C HIS A 464 -34.93 5.01 -2.35
N ASN A 465 -35.67 5.00 -1.23
CA ASN A 465 -35.09 4.83 0.10
C ASN A 465 -34.27 3.52 0.21
N CYS A 466 -34.59 2.51 -0.61
CA CYS A 466 -33.86 1.25 -0.67
C CYS A 466 -32.63 1.26 -1.61
N TYR A 467 -32.38 2.34 -2.35
CA TYR A 467 -31.25 2.46 -3.28
C TYR A 467 -30.89 3.94 -3.53
N PRO A 468 -29.93 4.51 -2.77
CA PRO A 468 -29.54 5.91 -2.94
C PRO A 468 -28.86 6.12 -4.30
N LEU A 469 -29.41 7.02 -5.11
CA LEU A 469 -28.85 7.39 -6.40
C LEU A 469 -27.69 8.39 -6.22
N ALA A 470 -26.64 8.24 -7.03
CA ALA A 470 -25.47 9.14 -7.07
C ALA A 470 -24.79 9.39 -5.70
N PRO A 471 -24.29 8.34 -5.00
CA PRO A 471 -23.64 8.52 -3.70
C PRO A 471 -22.37 9.38 -3.80
N GLU A 472 -22.24 10.38 -2.92
CA GLU A 472 -21.04 11.21 -2.78
C GLU A 472 -20.25 10.85 -1.51
N LYS A 473 -18.91 10.92 -1.60
CA LYS A 473 -18.03 10.80 -0.44
C LYS A 473 -17.96 12.15 0.27
N ILE A 474 -18.68 12.29 1.39
CA ILE A 474 -18.75 13.52 2.19
C ILE A 474 -18.11 13.26 3.56
N GLU A 475 -17.23 14.16 4.02
CA GLU A 475 -16.81 14.20 5.42
C GLU A 475 -17.89 14.87 6.26
N LEU A 476 -18.54 14.11 7.15
CA LEU A 476 -19.60 14.62 8.01
C LEU A 476 -18.99 15.28 9.25
N TYR A 477 -19.02 16.61 9.34
CA TYR A 477 -18.50 17.36 10.49
C TYR A 477 -19.52 17.61 11.61
N HIS A 478 -20.78 17.16 11.47
CA HIS A 478 -21.82 17.44 12.47
C HIS A 478 -22.59 16.16 12.89
N PRO A 479 -22.68 15.84 14.20
CA PRO A 479 -23.38 14.65 14.72
C PRO A 479 -24.90 14.60 14.45
N SER A 480 -25.51 15.71 14.03
CA SER A 480 -26.95 15.79 13.73
C SER A 480 -27.32 15.15 12.39
N PHE A 481 -26.39 15.10 11.42
CA PHE A 481 -26.61 14.41 10.14
C PHE A 481 -26.68 12.89 10.28
N MET A 482 -26.36 12.37 11.48
CA MET A 482 -26.43 10.95 11.81
C MET A 482 -27.69 10.57 12.60
N GLU A 483 -28.67 11.46 12.84
CA GLU A 483 -29.88 11.08 13.59
C GLU A 483 -30.64 9.91 12.96
N HIS A 484 -30.68 9.83 11.62
CA HIS A 484 -31.25 8.69 10.91
C HIS A 484 -30.38 7.45 11.15
N SER A 485 -29.08 7.51 10.85
CA SER A 485 -28.13 6.40 11.06
C SER A 485 -28.04 5.89 12.51
N LYS A 486 -28.23 6.75 13.51
CA LYS A 486 -28.27 6.43 14.94
C LYS A 486 -29.48 5.56 15.30
N LYS A 487 -30.63 5.76 14.65
CA LYS A 487 -31.81 4.88 14.79
C LYS A 487 -31.58 3.46 14.25
N PHE A 488 -30.49 3.28 13.51
CA PHE A 488 -30.16 2.04 12.82
C PHE A 488 -28.96 1.30 13.44
N VAL A 489 -28.31 1.84 14.48
CA VAL A 489 -27.24 1.15 15.21
C VAL A 489 -27.84 0.05 16.10
N LEU A 490 -27.43 -1.21 15.89
CA LEU A 490 -27.82 -2.37 16.72
C LEU A 490 -26.88 -2.61 17.91
N LEU A 491 -25.86 -1.76 18.07
CA LEU A 491 -24.92 -1.82 19.17
C LEU A 491 -25.42 -0.95 20.35
N PRO A 492 -25.50 -1.49 21.57
CA PRO A 492 -25.80 -0.70 22.77
C PRO A 492 -24.81 0.48 22.89
N GLU A 493 -25.28 1.65 23.29
CA GLU A 493 -24.46 2.87 23.43
C GLU A 493 -23.22 2.65 24.32
N GLU A 494 -23.32 1.75 25.31
CA GLU A 494 -22.23 1.33 26.19
C GLU A 494 -21.04 0.72 25.44
N ARG A 495 -21.27 0.05 24.30
CA ARG A 495 -20.17 -0.49 23.47
C ARG A 495 -19.50 0.58 22.62
N LEU A 496 -20.24 1.61 22.18
CA LEU A 496 -19.69 2.72 21.39
C LEU A 496 -18.77 3.62 22.22
N GLN A 497 -19.10 3.84 23.49
CA GLN A 497 -18.27 4.63 24.41
C GLN A 497 -16.89 4.00 24.65
N ASN A 498 -16.78 2.67 24.57
CA ASN A 498 -15.50 1.96 24.72
C ASN A 498 -14.58 2.06 23.49
N PHE A 499 -15.06 2.54 22.33
CA PHE A 499 -14.26 2.69 21.10
C PHE A 499 -13.74 4.12 20.85
N VAL A 500 -14.17 5.11 21.64
CA VAL A 500 -13.67 6.48 21.54
C VAL A 500 -12.70 6.74 22.69
N SER A 501 -11.45 6.30 22.54
CA SER A 501 -10.41 6.74 23.48
C SER A 501 -10.00 8.18 23.14
N GLU A 502 -10.16 9.11 24.09
CA GLU A 502 -9.74 10.52 23.97
C GLU A 502 -8.26 10.71 23.58
N GLN A 503 -7.42 9.67 23.75
CA GLN A 503 -5.99 9.71 23.46
C GLN A 503 -5.61 9.58 21.96
N LEU A 504 -6.47 8.99 21.12
CA LEU A 504 -6.20 8.83 19.68
C LEU A 504 -6.53 10.09 18.88
N SER A 505 -7.58 10.82 19.26
CA SER A 505 -7.97 12.06 18.59
C SER A 505 -6.92 13.17 18.75
N GLU A 506 -6.26 13.26 19.91
CA GLU A 506 -5.22 14.28 20.15
C GLU A 506 -3.93 13.98 19.35
N LEU A 507 -3.61 12.69 19.16
CA LEU A 507 -2.48 12.24 18.34
C LEU A 507 -2.73 12.54 16.86
N ASP A 508 -3.91 12.21 16.35
CA ASP A 508 -4.30 12.47 14.97
C ASP A 508 -4.32 13.97 14.67
N GLU A 509 -4.81 14.81 15.58
CA GLU A 509 -4.76 16.28 15.42
C GLU A 509 -3.32 16.80 15.33
N LYS A 510 -2.43 16.32 16.20
CA LYS A 510 -1.01 16.72 16.20
C LYS A 510 -0.28 16.23 14.94
N MET A 511 -0.52 15.00 14.52
CA MET A 511 0.08 14.42 13.31
C MET A 511 -0.42 15.12 12.04
N GLN A 512 -1.72 15.42 11.97
CA GLN A 512 -2.31 16.22 10.91
C GLN A 512 -1.75 17.65 10.87
N SER A 513 -1.48 18.26 12.02
CA SER A 513 -0.88 19.61 12.09
C SER A 513 0.54 19.65 11.50
N ILE A 514 1.35 18.59 11.70
CA ILE A 514 2.71 18.49 11.13
C ILE A 514 2.65 18.30 9.61
N LEU A 515 1.79 17.40 9.13
CA LEU A 515 1.65 17.13 7.70
C LEU A 515 1.16 18.37 6.93
N ARG A 516 0.25 19.14 7.53
CA ARG A 516 -0.31 20.38 6.97
C ARG A 516 0.64 21.59 7.06
N ASN A 517 1.73 21.52 7.84
CA ASN A 517 2.68 22.62 7.97
C ASN A 517 3.56 22.79 6.72
N LYS A 518 3.21 23.73 5.85
CA LYS A 518 3.90 23.95 4.56
C LYS A 518 5.28 24.62 4.66
N ASN A 519 5.69 25.06 5.85
CA ASN A 519 6.98 25.73 6.07
C ASN A 519 8.11 24.77 6.46
N MET A 520 7.81 23.47 6.57
CA MET A 520 8.78 22.42 6.87
C MET A 520 9.01 21.56 5.63
N ASN A 521 10.27 21.20 5.36
CA ASN A 521 10.55 20.26 4.28
C ASN A 521 10.11 18.84 4.68
N ASP A 522 9.92 17.97 3.69
CA ASP A 522 9.37 16.62 3.94
C ASP A 522 10.25 15.79 4.89
N SER A 523 11.57 16.02 4.92
CA SER A 523 12.48 15.35 5.85
C SER A 523 12.26 15.79 7.30
N GLU A 524 12.00 17.07 7.53
CA GLU A 524 11.71 17.62 8.86
C GLU A 524 10.30 17.23 9.34
N LYS A 525 9.32 17.21 8.42
CA LYS A 525 7.99 16.68 8.70
C LYS A 525 8.05 15.22 9.12
N VAL A 526 8.77 14.40 8.38
CA VAL A 526 8.99 12.98 8.73
C VAL A 526 9.68 12.88 10.08
N THR A 527 10.67 13.72 10.38
CA THR A 527 11.37 13.70 11.67
C THR A 527 10.44 14.06 12.84
N LEU A 528 9.65 15.13 12.73
CA LEU A 528 8.71 15.56 13.77
C LEU A 528 7.53 14.60 13.92
N TYR A 529 7.02 14.09 12.80
CA TYR A 529 6.00 13.06 12.77
C TYR A 529 6.49 11.81 13.50
N LEU A 530 7.72 11.35 13.21
CA LEU A 530 8.36 10.24 13.91
C LEU A 530 8.69 10.55 15.37
N GLN A 531 8.97 11.81 15.74
CA GLN A 531 9.19 12.22 17.14
C GLN A 531 7.89 12.19 17.96
N ILE A 532 6.77 12.68 17.40
CA ILE A 532 5.46 12.59 18.05
C ILE A 532 5.02 11.13 18.16
N LEU A 533 5.21 10.36 17.08
CA LEU A 533 4.93 8.93 17.08
C LEU A 533 5.79 8.20 18.13
N ARG A 534 7.11 8.48 18.20
CA ARG A 534 8.01 7.92 19.23
C ARG A 534 7.63 8.32 20.65
N LYS A 535 7.08 9.52 20.86
CA LYS A 535 6.64 9.97 22.19
C LYS A 535 5.39 9.21 22.66
N TYR A 536 4.54 8.76 21.73
CA TYR A 536 3.38 7.91 22.01
C TYR A 536 3.75 6.42 22.09
N VAL A 537 4.66 5.96 21.24
CA VAL A 537 5.19 4.58 21.24
C VAL A 537 6.07 4.31 22.46
N ASN A 538 6.71 5.35 23.03
CA ASN A 538 7.45 5.27 24.29
C ASN A 538 6.61 5.73 25.49
N PHE A 539 5.40 5.19 25.68
CA PHE A 539 4.87 5.07 27.03
C PHE A 539 5.71 3.99 27.75
N PRO A 540 6.54 4.35 28.75
CA PRO A 540 7.32 3.37 29.47
C PRO A 540 6.43 2.75 30.56
N PHE A 541 6.21 1.44 30.50
CA PHE A 541 5.94 0.67 31.71
C PHE A 541 7.20 0.66 32.61
N PRO A 542 7.04 0.53 33.93
CA PRO A 542 8.04 0.96 34.90
C PRO A 542 9.35 0.18 34.79
N LYS A 543 10.47 0.90 34.75
CA LYS A 543 11.75 0.32 35.16
C LYS A 543 11.67 0.06 36.66
N GLU A 544 11.91 -1.19 37.03
CA GLU A 544 12.12 -1.61 38.41
C GLU A 544 13.14 -0.70 39.10
N ILE A 545 12.80 -0.34 40.33
CA ILE A 545 13.70 0.27 41.30
C ILE A 545 14.82 -0.75 41.55
N ASN A 546 16.04 -0.38 41.19
CA ASN A 546 17.21 -0.79 41.96
C ASN A 546 18.02 0.47 42.27
N GLU A 547 17.98 0.84 43.53
CA GLU A 547 18.96 1.70 44.17
C GLU A 547 20.33 1.02 44.06
N ASP A 548 21.28 1.70 43.41
CA ASP A 548 22.63 1.99 43.91
C ASP A 548 23.72 2.01 42.82
N MET A 549 24.44 3.14 42.84
CA MET A 549 25.83 3.35 42.40
C MET A 549 26.17 3.51 40.90
N GLN A 550 26.21 4.80 40.51
CA GLN A 550 27.32 5.54 39.85
C GLN A 550 27.99 4.97 38.58
N GLU A 551 27.70 5.62 37.43
CA GLU A 551 28.67 5.74 36.34
C GLU A 551 29.66 6.90 36.61
N PRO A 552 30.98 6.71 36.46
CA PRO A 552 31.94 7.80 36.34
C PRO A 552 31.96 8.38 34.92
N GLN A 553 31.92 9.71 34.86
CA GLN A 553 32.22 10.51 33.67
C GLN A 553 33.72 10.46 33.32
N MET A 554 34.05 10.48 32.03
CA MET A 554 35.15 11.30 31.52
C MET A 554 34.72 12.06 30.25
N GLU A 555 34.73 13.38 30.38
CA GLU A 555 34.44 14.45 29.42
C GLU A 555 35.53 14.61 28.34
N PHE A 556 35.23 15.34 27.26
CA PHE A 556 35.79 16.68 26.95
C PHE A 556 34.87 17.34 25.88
N LYS A 557 34.02 18.33 26.23
CA LYS A 557 34.22 19.81 26.33
C LYS A 557 34.43 20.49 24.97
N ASN A 558 33.93 21.69 24.66
CA ASN A 558 33.14 22.75 25.33
C ASN A 558 32.76 23.77 24.21
N SER A 559 31.67 24.54 24.25
CA SER A 559 31.46 25.80 25.01
C SER A 559 30.32 26.56 24.29
N ASN A 560 29.46 27.39 24.90
CA ASN A 560 29.34 27.88 26.26
C ASN A 560 27.85 28.14 26.56
N ALA A 561 27.42 27.64 27.71
CA ALA A 561 26.21 28.02 28.41
C ALA A 561 26.69 28.64 29.74
N GLU A 562 26.62 29.96 29.86
CA GLU A 562 26.82 30.64 31.15
C GLU A 562 25.70 31.60 31.56
N ASP A 563 24.68 31.88 30.73
CA ASP A 563 23.71 32.92 31.07
C ASP A 563 22.35 32.45 31.63
N LEU A 564 22.17 31.15 31.91
CA LEU A 564 20.82 30.61 32.24
C LEU A 564 20.62 30.15 33.69
N LYS A 565 21.50 30.52 34.63
CA LYS A 565 21.37 30.13 36.06
C LYS A 565 21.20 31.27 37.07
N SER A 566 21.06 32.52 36.64
CA SER A 566 20.52 33.57 37.51
C SER A 566 19.13 33.95 37.04
N VAL A 567 18.21 34.18 37.99
CA VAL A 567 16.81 34.58 37.80
C VAL A 567 15.79 33.43 37.70
N ILE A 568 15.85 32.46 38.61
CA ILE A 568 14.63 31.93 39.26
C ILE A 568 14.86 31.96 40.77
N LEU A 569 14.60 33.12 41.36
CA LEU A 569 14.16 33.27 42.75
C LEU A 569 13.23 34.47 42.75
N ASN A 570 11.92 34.19 42.75
CA ASN A 570 10.93 34.71 43.68
C ASN A 570 9.53 34.59 43.07
N GLU A 571 8.68 33.84 43.76
CA GLU A 571 7.23 33.85 43.62
C GLU A 571 6.72 35.27 43.96
N ASP A 572 5.89 35.85 43.09
CA ASP A 572 4.51 36.25 43.44
C ASP A 572 3.87 37.11 42.34
N SER A 573 2.54 36.99 42.27
CA SER A 573 1.55 37.82 41.54
C SER A 573 1.30 37.53 40.05
N LYS A 574 0.15 36.87 39.83
CA LYS A 574 -0.71 36.99 38.66
C LYS A 574 -1.01 38.47 38.37
N GLU A 575 -0.80 38.92 37.13
CA GLU A 575 -1.69 39.73 36.29
C GLU A 575 -0.93 40.41 35.15
N ALA A 576 -1.66 40.71 34.07
CA ALA A 576 -1.28 41.49 32.89
C ALA A 576 -0.54 40.76 31.76
N LEU A 577 -1.35 40.05 30.96
CA LEU A 577 -1.27 40.07 29.50
C LEU A 577 -0.99 41.48 28.96
N GLY A 578 -0.07 41.61 28.00
CA GLY A 578 -0.06 42.76 27.11
C GLY A 578 1.27 43.00 26.40
N PHE A 579 1.23 42.90 25.07
CA PHE A 579 2.18 43.50 24.13
C PHE A 579 3.57 42.85 24.02
N ILE A 580 3.71 41.95 23.04
CA ILE A 580 4.75 41.92 21.97
C ILE A 580 4.46 40.65 21.14
N LYS A 581 3.58 40.76 20.13
CA LYS A 581 3.38 39.80 19.03
C LYS A 581 2.35 40.42 18.06
N GLN A 582 2.77 41.33 17.19
CA GLN A 582 1.87 41.78 16.11
C GLN A 582 2.54 42.23 14.81
N GLU A 583 3.85 42.41 14.73
CA GLU A 583 4.46 42.95 13.49
C GLU A 583 5.09 41.91 12.55
N THR A 584 5.59 40.77 13.04
CA THR A 584 6.37 39.83 12.19
C THR A 584 5.56 38.88 11.30
N SER A 585 4.25 38.67 11.54
CA SER A 585 3.42 37.75 10.73
C SER A 585 2.74 38.41 9.53
N ALA A 586 2.42 39.71 9.61
CA ALA A 586 1.71 40.43 8.56
C ALA A 586 2.58 40.65 7.31
N GLU A 587 3.89 40.93 7.49
CA GLU A 587 4.84 41.15 6.38
C GLU A 587 5.06 39.89 5.53
N ASN A 588 4.89 38.69 6.09
CA ASN A 588 5.12 37.43 5.39
C ASN A 588 3.97 37.09 4.42
N ILE A 589 2.73 37.45 4.78
CA ILE A 589 1.54 37.22 3.93
C ILE A 589 1.50 38.19 2.76
N GLU A 590 1.90 39.44 2.94
CA GLU A 590 1.97 40.44 1.86
C GLU A 590 2.96 40.02 0.77
N GLN A 591 4.12 39.48 1.15
CA GLN A 591 5.08 38.89 0.21
C GLN A 591 4.50 37.68 -0.55
N GLU A 592 3.65 36.88 0.09
CA GLU A 592 2.97 35.76 -0.55
C GLU A 592 1.90 36.22 -1.56
N ILE A 593 1.15 37.28 -1.24
CA ILE A 593 0.21 37.93 -2.17
C ILE A 593 0.94 38.41 -3.42
N GLU A 594 2.09 39.07 -3.26
CA GLU A 594 2.90 39.55 -4.37
C GLU A 594 3.50 38.43 -5.24
N LYS A 595 3.90 37.31 -4.61
CA LYS A 595 4.41 36.12 -5.32
C LYS A 595 3.31 35.41 -6.10
N SER A 596 2.10 35.35 -5.54
CA SER A 596 0.94 34.70 -6.16
C SER A 596 0.35 35.54 -7.32
N ALA A 597 0.57 36.85 -7.36
CA ALA A 597 0.01 37.69 -8.43
C ALA A 597 0.69 37.49 -9.81
N PRO A 598 -0.06 37.58 -10.94
CA PRO A 598 0.52 37.62 -12.28
C PRO A 598 1.53 38.76 -12.44
N LYS A 599 2.68 38.51 -13.09
CA LYS A 599 3.79 39.48 -13.24
C LYS A 599 3.31 40.86 -13.75
N LYS A 600 2.35 40.90 -14.69
CA LYS A 600 1.77 42.13 -15.25
C LYS A 600 1.01 43.02 -14.26
N TYR A 601 0.58 42.50 -13.11
CA TYR A 601 -0.25 43.22 -12.14
C TYR A 601 0.41 43.42 -10.77
N LYS A 602 1.71 43.11 -10.62
CA LYS A 602 2.43 43.29 -9.35
C LYS A 602 2.39 44.73 -8.82
N ALA A 603 2.57 45.72 -9.69
CA ALA A 603 2.48 47.13 -9.31
C ALA A 603 1.07 47.53 -8.83
N ILE A 604 0.03 46.90 -9.36
CA ILE A 604 -1.36 47.13 -8.93
C ILE A 604 -1.59 46.46 -7.57
N ILE A 605 -1.15 45.23 -7.40
CA ILE A 605 -1.28 44.47 -6.14
C ILE A 605 -0.61 45.20 -4.97
N LYS A 606 0.57 45.79 -5.18
CA LYS A 606 1.21 46.67 -4.18
C LYS A 606 0.31 47.83 -3.77
N LYS A 607 -0.35 48.48 -4.72
CA LYS A 607 -1.32 49.56 -4.45
C LYS A 607 -2.57 49.05 -3.71
N ILE A 608 -3.03 47.83 -4.00
CA ILE A 608 -4.14 47.19 -3.27
C ILE A 608 -3.75 46.91 -1.81
N ILE A 609 -2.56 46.36 -1.58
CA ILE A 609 -2.04 46.11 -0.23
C ILE A 609 -1.90 47.43 0.54
N LEU A 610 -1.31 48.46 -0.05
CA LEU A 610 -1.21 49.81 0.54
C LEU A 610 -2.58 50.39 0.90
N PHE A 611 -3.59 50.20 0.04
CA PHE A 611 -4.96 50.63 0.35
C PHE A 611 -5.51 49.90 1.58
N ILE A 612 -5.34 48.58 1.67
CA ILE A 612 -5.81 47.80 2.81
C ILE A 612 -5.03 48.16 4.08
N GLN A 613 -3.72 48.38 3.97
CA GLN A 613 -2.88 48.85 5.08
C GLN A 613 -3.37 50.18 5.67
N LYS A 614 -3.82 51.11 4.82
CA LYS A 614 -4.41 52.40 5.25
C LYS A 614 -5.72 52.23 6.04
N HIS A 615 -6.37 51.09 5.92
CA HIS A 615 -7.63 50.76 6.60
C HIS A 615 -7.49 49.60 7.61
N ARG A 616 -6.28 49.35 8.14
CA ARG A 616 -5.98 48.22 9.03
C ARG A 616 -6.82 48.13 10.31
N GLU A 617 -7.41 49.23 10.76
CA GLU A 617 -8.31 49.25 11.92
C GLU A 617 -9.65 48.54 11.64
N GLU A 618 -10.09 48.51 10.37
CA GLU A 618 -11.37 47.92 9.96
C GLU A 618 -11.20 46.66 9.11
N ILE A 619 -10.06 46.50 8.45
CA ILE A 619 -9.79 45.33 7.62
C ILE A 619 -8.34 44.86 7.79
N TYR A 620 -8.19 43.62 8.25
CA TYR A 620 -6.89 42.99 8.41
C TYR A 620 -7.04 41.49 8.30
N TRP A 621 -5.97 40.75 8.52
CA TRP A 621 -5.99 39.29 8.41
C TRP A 621 -5.23 38.63 9.54
N THR A 622 -5.61 37.40 9.85
CA THR A 622 -4.92 36.55 10.83
C THR A 622 -3.61 36.02 10.23
N PRO A 623 -2.69 35.51 11.07
CA PRO A 623 -1.51 34.76 10.60
C PRO A 623 -1.88 33.56 9.71
N ASP A 624 -3.08 33.00 9.87
CA ASP A 624 -3.62 31.89 9.08
C ASP A 624 -4.31 32.33 7.78
N LYS A 625 -4.14 33.60 7.38
CA LYS A 625 -4.68 34.23 6.15
C LYS A 625 -6.19 34.44 6.14
N GLU A 626 -6.87 34.28 7.26
CA GLU A 626 -8.30 34.58 7.36
C GLU A 626 -8.52 36.09 7.43
N LEU A 627 -9.54 36.57 6.72
CA LEU A 627 -9.94 37.96 6.68
C LEU A 627 -10.73 38.33 7.94
N ILE A 628 -10.40 39.49 8.51
CA ILE A 628 -11.16 40.15 9.56
C ILE A 628 -11.70 41.46 9.01
N VAL A 629 -13.01 41.67 9.13
CA VAL A 629 -13.69 42.92 8.76
C VAL A 629 -14.50 43.40 9.96
N ASP A 630 -14.31 44.66 10.38
CA ASP A 630 -14.96 45.29 11.54
C ASP A 630 -14.88 44.43 12.82
N GLY A 631 -13.72 43.81 13.05
CA GLY A 631 -13.47 42.94 14.21
C GLY A 631 -14.11 41.55 14.14
N LYS A 632 -14.80 41.18 13.06
CA LYS A 632 -15.36 39.83 12.85
C LYS A 632 -14.48 39.00 11.93
N ILE A 633 -14.07 37.82 12.39
CA ILE A 633 -13.33 36.84 11.59
C ILE A 633 -14.29 36.18 10.61
N ILE A 634 -13.97 36.22 9.32
CA ILE A 634 -14.67 35.48 8.29
C ILE A 634 -13.93 34.15 8.10
N ARG A 635 -14.41 33.11 8.79
CA ARG A 635 -13.76 31.80 8.81
C ARG A 635 -13.68 31.18 7.42
N ASN A 636 -12.65 30.36 7.17
CA ASN A 636 -12.40 29.68 5.88
C ASN A 636 -12.11 30.63 4.71
N THR A 637 -11.71 31.88 4.99
CA THR A 637 -11.23 32.80 3.95
C THR A 637 -9.73 32.69 3.77
N ASN A 638 -9.24 33.07 2.60
CA ASN A 638 -7.81 33.20 2.35
C ASN A 638 -7.56 34.54 1.64
N VAL A 639 -6.93 35.48 2.34
CA VAL A 639 -6.70 36.84 1.86
C VAL A 639 -5.88 36.89 0.57
N VAL A 640 -5.01 35.90 0.34
CA VAL A 640 -4.27 35.75 -0.93
C VAL A 640 -5.23 35.51 -2.09
N HIS A 641 -6.21 34.62 -1.89
CA HIS A 641 -7.22 34.32 -2.91
C HIS A 641 -8.17 35.51 -3.12
N LEU A 642 -8.58 36.20 -2.05
CA LEU A 642 -9.44 37.37 -2.12
C LEU A 642 -8.80 38.52 -2.92
N ILE A 643 -7.54 38.87 -2.61
CA ILE A 643 -6.83 39.97 -3.28
C ILE A 643 -6.45 39.59 -4.72
N THR A 644 -5.99 38.36 -4.96
CA THR A 644 -5.64 37.94 -6.33
C THR A 644 -6.87 37.80 -7.23
N HIS A 645 -8.06 37.54 -6.67
CA HIS A 645 -9.32 37.51 -7.41
C HIS A 645 -9.71 38.87 -8.00
N LEU A 646 -9.26 39.99 -7.44
CA LEU A 646 -9.48 41.33 -8.01
C LEU A 646 -8.76 41.54 -9.35
N VAL A 647 -7.68 40.79 -9.61
CA VAL A 647 -6.82 40.98 -10.80
C VAL A 647 -6.78 39.79 -11.76
N ARG A 648 -7.22 38.60 -11.34
CA ARG A 648 -7.31 37.39 -12.17
C ARG A 648 -8.72 37.25 -12.74
N ASP A 649 -8.85 36.97 -14.02
CA ASP A 649 -10.15 36.76 -14.68
C ASP A 649 -10.75 35.39 -14.27
N ARG A 650 -11.34 35.33 -13.08
CA ARG A 650 -12.03 34.15 -12.53
C ARG A 650 -13.51 34.44 -12.34
N LYS A 651 -14.38 33.54 -12.82
CA LYS A 651 -15.84 33.64 -12.68
C LYS A 651 -16.30 33.22 -11.26
N ILE A 652 -15.67 32.19 -10.69
CA ILE A 652 -15.98 31.67 -9.35
C ILE A 652 -15.35 32.58 -8.29
N LYS A 653 -16.19 33.11 -7.39
CA LYS A 653 -15.77 33.96 -6.28
C LYS A 653 -15.16 33.09 -5.16
N PRO A 654 -14.01 33.47 -4.58
CA PRO A 654 -13.48 32.80 -3.40
C PRO A 654 -14.42 32.94 -2.20
N PHE A 655 -14.37 31.98 -1.28
CA PHE A 655 -15.18 32.01 -0.06
C PHE A 655 -14.94 33.30 0.74
N GLY A 656 -16.02 33.92 1.24
CA GLY A 656 -15.99 35.21 1.95
C GLY A 656 -15.71 36.44 1.09
N PHE A 657 -15.68 36.32 -0.25
CA PHE A 657 -15.45 37.47 -1.13
C PHE A 657 -16.55 38.53 -1.07
N GLU A 658 -17.79 38.17 -0.73
CA GLU A 658 -18.90 39.13 -0.69
C GLU A 658 -18.73 40.18 0.41
N SER A 659 -18.33 39.74 1.61
CA SER A 659 -18.02 40.64 2.72
C SER A 659 -16.77 41.47 2.46
N PHE A 660 -15.77 40.90 1.78
CA PHE A 660 -14.59 41.64 1.32
C PHE A 660 -14.95 42.72 0.28
N ASP A 661 -15.79 42.38 -0.70
CA ASP A 661 -16.26 43.28 -1.74
C ASP A 661 -17.14 44.41 -1.19
N GLU A 662 -18.03 44.11 -0.25
CA GLU A 662 -18.85 45.11 0.45
C GLU A 662 -17.99 46.14 1.19
N PHE A 663 -16.94 45.68 1.88
CA PHE A 663 -15.97 46.56 2.53
C PHE A 663 -15.26 47.48 1.51
N LEU A 664 -14.76 46.91 0.41
CA LEU A 664 -14.06 47.69 -0.63
C LEU A 664 -14.98 48.77 -1.24
N LYS A 665 -16.25 48.45 -1.48
CA LYS A 665 -17.26 49.42 -1.94
C LYS A 665 -17.48 50.51 -0.89
N ARG A 666 -17.66 50.13 0.38
CA ARG A 666 -17.85 51.07 1.51
C ARG A 666 -16.70 52.08 1.65
N LYS A 667 -15.47 51.67 1.31
CA LYS A 667 -14.27 52.53 1.36
C LYS A 667 -13.90 53.20 0.04
N ASN A 668 -14.80 53.24 -0.95
CA ASN A 668 -14.57 53.87 -2.26
C ASN A 668 -13.30 53.34 -2.95
N PHE A 669 -13.10 52.01 -2.94
CA PHE A 669 -11.92 51.40 -3.53
C PHE A 669 -11.76 51.77 -5.02
N PRO A 670 -10.54 52.12 -5.49
CA PRO A 670 -10.35 52.61 -6.85
C PRO A 670 -10.65 51.56 -7.93
N SER A 671 -11.58 51.90 -8.84
CA SER A 671 -12.02 51.02 -9.93
C SER A 671 -10.89 50.55 -10.86
N ASN A 672 -9.83 51.37 -11.00
CA ASN A 672 -8.67 51.04 -11.82
C ASN A 672 -7.80 49.91 -11.25
N PHE A 673 -7.95 49.56 -9.96
CA PHE A 673 -7.24 48.44 -9.33
C PHE A 673 -7.92 47.08 -9.57
N VAL A 674 -9.20 47.07 -9.94
CA VAL A 674 -9.94 45.85 -10.29
C VAL A 674 -9.73 45.53 -11.77
N LYS A 675 -9.04 44.42 -12.06
CA LYS A 675 -8.76 43.95 -13.44
C LYS A 675 -9.60 42.76 -13.86
N ASN A 676 -10.15 42.00 -12.93
CA ASN A 676 -11.05 40.88 -13.21
C ASN A 676 -12.29 41.37 -13.97
N LYS A 677 -12.48 40.87 -15.20
CA LYS A 677 -13.60 41.23 -16.09
C LYS A 677 -14.97 40.84 -15.54
N TYR A 678 -15.05 39.80 -14.71
CA TYR A 678 -16.30 39.32 -14.11
C TYR A 678 -16.78 40.19 -12.94
N LEU A 679 -15.94 41.09 -12.43
CA LEU A 679 -16.29 42.06 -11.38
C LEU A 679 -16.64 43.46 -11.93
N LYS A 680 -16.51 43.69 -13.25
CA LYS A 680 -16.63 45.01 -13.88
C LYS A 680 -18.04 45.40 -14.32
N THR A 681 -19.04 44.58 -14.08
CA THR A 681 -20.42 44.87 -14.50
C THR A 681 -21.18 45.65 -13.42
N LYS A 682 -21.55 46.91 -13.76
CA LYS A 682 -22.33 47.92 -13.02
C LYS A 682 -21.59 48.69 -11.90
N THR A 683 -21.02 49.85 -12.28
CA THR A 683 -20.85 51.11 -11.51
C THR A 683 -20.86 51.02 -9.98
N LEU A 684 -19.83 50.46 -9.35
CA LEU A 684 -19.73 50.37 -7.88
C LEU A 684 -18.35 50.74 -7.28
N TYR A 685 -17.37 51.16 -8.08
CA TYR A 685 -16.06 51.60 -7.58
C TYR A 685 -15.72 53.01 -8.09
N ALA A 686 -15.13 53.84 -7.24
CA ALA A 686 -14.90 55.26 -7.55
C ALA A 686 -13.94 55.46 -8.74
N LYS A 687 -14.17 56.51 -9.55
CA LYS A 687 -13.22 56.97 -10.58
C LYS A 687 -12.00 57.62 -9.91
N PRO A 688 -10.80 57.51 -10.48
CA PRO A 688 -9.56 57.94 -9.83
C PRO A 688 -9.53 59.45 -9.59
N LEU A 689 -9.22 59.85 -8.35
CA LEU A 689 -8.82 61.22 -7.99
C LEU A 689 -7.33 61.40 -8.31
N SER A 690 -7.02 62.51 -8.99
CA SER A 690 -5.66 62.91 -9.36
C SER A 690 -4.89 63.45 -8.16
N TRP A 691 -4.23 62.59 -7.39
CA TRP A 691 -3.04 62.95 -6.61
C TRP A 691 -2.34 61.71 -6.03
N ILE A 692 -1.02 61.80 -6.01
CA ILE A 692 0.05 60.94 -5.46
C ILE A 692 0.98 60.42 -6.56
N ASP A 693 1.81 61.37 -7.01
CA ASP A 693 3.24 61.15 -7.22
C ASP A 693 3.92 61.14 -5.84
N TYR A 694 4.79 60.14 -5.62
CA TYR A 694 6.03 60.06 -4.82
C TYR A 694 6.28 58.62 -4.36
#